data_AF-A0A3B8JZ41-F1
#
_entry.id   AF-A0A3B8JZ41-F1
#
_cell.length_a   1.000
_cell.length_b   1.000
_cell.length_c   1.000
_cell.angle_alpha   90.00
_cell.angle_beta   90.00
_cell.angle_gamma   90.00
#
_symmetry.space_group_name_H-M   'P 1'
#
loop_
_entity.id
_entity.type
_entity.pdbx_description
1 polymer ?
#
loop_
_entity_poly.entity_id
_entity_poly.type
_entity_poly.pdbx_seq_one_letter_code
_entity_poly.pdbx_strand_id
1 'polypeptide(L)'
;MQQLSLPLNLPSTEQNKIIWFQEMLQALGISCQPAWPDQFGLSVRHWLNLHGHSPIKTLSLFSGGGGLDIAFHDCGFEIVQSLELEAKYVQTLKLNSLPGKWLENSQPFDASTQLSAQGIPLCIDIREFIPTPDLKVDFIIGGPPCQTFSAAGRRAAGVAGTSDARGTLFQEYVRLLKTLQPKGFLFENVYGIIGAQKGEAWALIQAAFKEAGYTIHFRILDAADYGVPQHRERLFIVGIRAGSYLFPSPTHGPDSPDCEPFYSAGEAVEGIDTSDVEEGIGGRYGHLLKQIPPGLNYSFYTEEMGHPNPVFSWRSKFSDFLYKADSEVPVRTIKAQGGQYTGPFSWENRKFTIAELKRLQTIPDDYQIVGNRQVCIEQIGNSVPPQLGRILALSILDQVMGVTLPFPMHYLPVEKKLGFRQRKRQLTEVYAQKAKDAIANLHSMELPTSTPSEMHQEQAVRFLSTDFAWTKNYVADSVKIYLKYDLNNTCWVIAAQSSEVGKDENYFVIEIYPSLRNEQWALRTNKVKLCAKDLDKRVFTALWKAFEEKLTELTDKADLVQLSGYYQYNARICGTLTFQPQLEVDTFWRVVQCVVTGIGVAIQVSAQELAALWAVKAEDVFSCLKCLRSMGYEVRNHNTNPQITKGEYLIPYAFPTLTPRSVQLRKKLGRVDSLLLNH
;
A
#
# COMPACT_ATOMS: atom_id res chain seq x y z
N MET A 1 -34.35 28.91 2.26
CA MET A 1 -34.65 29.29 3.66
C MET A 1 -33.35 29.17 4.45
N GLN A 2 -32.75 30.31 4.82
CA GLN A 2 -31.74 30.36 5.87
C GLN A 2 -32.41 29.92 7.18
N GLN A 3 -31.84 28.95 7.88
CA GLN A 3 -32.19 28.67 9.26
C GLN A 3 -30.96 28.91 10.12
N LEU A 4 -31.11 29.92 10.97
CA LEU A 4 -30.14 30.45 11.91
C LEU A 4 -29.62 29.37 12.85
N SER A 5 -28.31 29.13 12.83
CA SER A 5 -27.59 28.45 13.89
C SER A 5 -27.29 29.45 15.00
N LEU A 6 -28.10 29.47 16.05
CA LEU A 6 -27.75 30.10 17.33
C LEU A 6 -26.80 29.14 18.09
N PRO A 7 -25.64 29.60 18.56
CA PRO A 7 -24.78 28.80 19.43
C PRO A 7 -25.43 28.67 20.81
N LEU A 8 -25.71 27.43 21.23
CA LEU A 8 -26.00 27.13 22.62
C LEU A 8 -24.70 27.27 23.42
N ASN A 9 -24.51 28.46 24.02
CA ASN A 9 -23.56 28.64 25.12
C ASN A 9 -24.11 27.91 26.34
N LEU A 10 -23.77 26.62 26.47
CA LEU A 10 -23.84 25.94 27.75
C LEU A 10 -22.66 26.45 28.61
N PRO A 11 -22.90 26.85 29.87
CA PRO A 11 -21.83 27.26 30.76
C PRO A 11 -20.86 26.10 30.94
N SER A 12 -19.58 26.36 30.68
CA SER A 12 -18.48 25.46 30.97
C SER A 12 -18.40 25.26 32.48
N THR A 13 -19.07 24.23 32.99
CA THR A 13 -18.61 23.57 34.21
C THR A 13 -17.19 23.14 33.92
N GLU A 14 -16.21 23.66 34.68
CA GLU A 14 -14.85 23.15 34.73
C GLU A 14 -14.94 21.64 35.03
N GLN A 15 -15.00 20.82 33.98
CA GLN A 15 -14.75 19.40 34.10
C GLN A 15 -13.29 19.32 34.47
N ASN A 16 -13.00 18.88 35.71
CA ASN A 16 -11.67 18.51 36.15
C ASN A 16 -11.00 17.75 35.00
N LYS A 17 -9.99 18.39 34.40
CA LYS A 17 -9.25 17.81 33.28
C LYS A 17 -8.66 16.51 33.80
N ILE A 18 -9.12 15.38 33.26
CA ILE A 18 -8.50 14.08 33.51
C ILE A 18 -7.09 14.19 32.93
N ILE A 19 -6.07 13.83 33.73
CA ILE A 19 -4.65 13.95 33.37
C ILE A 19 -3.93 12.60 33.59
N TRP A 20 -4.55 11.51 33.14
CA TRP A 20 -4.13 10.15 33.51
C TRP A 20 -2.78 9.75 32.90
N PHE A 21 -2.46 10.24 31.70
CA PHE A 21 -1.17 9.99 31.07
C PHE A 21 -0.06 10.79 31.76
N GLN A 22 -0.32 12.04 32.15
CA GLN A 22 0.65 12.84 32.91
C GLN A 22 0.91 12.26 34.31
N GLU A 23 -0.14 11.80 35.00
CA GLU A 23 -0.01 11.10 36.28
C GLU A 23 0.82 9.82 36.13
N MET A 24 0.62 9.06 35.05
CA MET A 24 1.42 7.88 34.73
C MET A 24 2.90 8.21 34.55
N LEU A 25 3.23 9.26 33.78
CA LEU A 25 4.61 9.69 33.59
C LEU A 25 5.25 10.16 34.90
N GLN A 26 4.50 10.93 35.70
CA GLN A 26 4.96 11.40 37.00
C GLN A 26 5.23 10.25 37.97
N ALA A 27 4.32 9.26 38.04
CA ALA A 27 4.49 8.08 38.88
C ALA A 27 5.69 7.21 38.47
N LEU A 28 6.03 7.20 37.18
CA LEU A 28 7.20 6.51 36.64
C LEU A 28 8.48 7.36 36.64
N GLY A 29 8.42 8.63 37.07
CA GLY A 29 9.55 9.56 37.07
C GLY A 29 10.07 9.91 35.67
N ILE A 30 9.21 9.87 34.66
CA ILE A 30 9.56 10.12 33.25
C ILE A 30 9.22 11.56 32.89
N SER A 31 10.15 12.23 32.21
CA SER A 31 9.88 13.50 31.53
C SER A 31 9.70 13.27 30.03
N CYS A 32 8.71 13.92 29.39
CA CYS A 32 8.57 13.89 27.93
C CYS A 32 9.78 14.56 27.27
N GLN A 33 10.67 13.76 26.70
CA GLN A 33 11.86 14.19 25.95
C GLN A 33 11.90 13.45 24.60
N PRO A 34 12.71 13.90 23.62
CA PRO A 34 13.02 13.11 22.43
C PRO A 34 13.48 11.70 22.83
N ALA A 35 13.01 10.67 22.11
CA ALA A 35 13.26 9.24 22.43
C ALA A 35 12.64 8.72 23.75
N TRP A 36 11.59 9.36 24.28
CA TRP A 36 10.90 8.86 25.49
C TRP A 36 10.31 7.44 25.44
N PRO A 37 9.95 6.81 24.28
CA PRO A 37 9.44 5.45 24.29
C PRO A 37 10.41 4.45 24.94
N ASP A 38 11.71 4.74 24.91
CA ASP A 38 12.75 3.89 25.51
C ASP A 38 12.71 4.00 27.03
N GLN A 39 12.62 5.23 27.55
CA GLN A 39 12.49 5.50 28.98
C GLN A 39 11.19 4.94 29.56
N PHE A 40 10.08 5.03 28.81
CA PHE A 40 8.79 4.54 29.28
C PHE A 40 8.78 3.04 29.54
N GLY A 41 9.23 2.23 28.57
CA GLY A 41 9.31 0.78 28.75
C GLY A 41 10.26 0.38 29.88
N LEU A 42 11.44 1.01 29.95
CA LEU A 42 12.43 0.75 30.99
C LEU A 42 11.94 1.11 32.39
N SER A 43 11.26 2.25 32.57
CA SER A 43 10.73 2.66 33.87
C SER A 43 9.60 1.74 34.34
N VAL A 44 8.71 1.29 33.45
CA VAL A 44 7.67 0.30 33.79
C VAL A 44 8.32 -1.01 34.25
N ARG A 45 9.27 -1.53 33.46
CA ARG A 45 9.98 -2.77 33.80
C ARG A 45 10.75 -2.65 35.11
N HIS A 46 11.43 -1.53 35.34
CA HIS A 46 12.15 -1.25 36.58
C HIS A 46 11.20 -1.22 37.78
N TRP A 47 10.06 -0.54 37.66
CA TRP A 47 9.05 -0.48 38.70
C TRP A 47 8.50 -1.88 39.04
N LEU A 48 8.14 -2.68 38.03
CA LEU A 48 7.64 -4.05 38.22
C LEU A 48 8.65 -4.93 38.97
N ASN A 49 9.93 -4.84 38.60
CA ASN A 49 11.01 -5.59 39.25
C ASN A 49 11.22 -5.17 40.71
N LEU A 50 11.21 -3.86 41.01
CA LEU A 50 11.37 -3.36 42.38
C LEU A 50 10.24 -3.80 43.32
N HIS A 51 9.02 -3.98 42.79
CA HIS A 51 7.85 -4.36 43.58
C HIS A 51 7.61 -5.87 43.60
N GLY A 52 8.54 -6.67 43.06
CA GLY A 52 8.51 -8.13 43.16
C GLY A 52 7.35 -8.79 42.41
N HIS A 53 6.84 -8.18 41.35
CA HIS A 53 5.77 -8.77 40.55
C HIS A 53 6.26 -10.05 39.87
N SER A 54 5.47 -11.13 40.01
CA SER A 54 5.78 -12.39 39.33
C SER A 54 5.62 -12.22 37.81
N PRO A 55 6.60 -12.68 37.00
CA PRO A 55 6.50 -12.54 35.55
C PRO A 55 5.32 -13.34 34.98
N ILE A 56 4.71 -12.78 33.93
CA ILE A 56 3.57 -13.42 33.26
C ILE A 56 4.08 -14.19 32.05
N LYS A 57 3.99 -15.52 32.11
CA LYS A 57 4.55 -16.38 31.06
C LYS A 57 3.76 -16.23 29.78
N THR A 58 4.41 -15.77 28.73
CA THR A 58 3.75 -15.32 27.50
C THR A 58 4.31 -16.03 26.28
N LEU A 59 3.42 -16.60 25.46
CA LEU A 59 3.76 -17.17 24.16
C LEU A 59 3.48 -16.11 23.08
N SER A 60 4.51 -15.76 22.33
CA SER A 60 4.41 -14.86 21.17
C SER A 60 4.30 -15.66 19.87
N LEU A 61 3.24 -15.39 19.12
CA LEU A 61 2.94 -16.02 17.84
C LEU A 61 3.10 -15.01 16.72
N PHE A 62 3.76 -15.41 15.62
CA PHE A 62 4.02 -14.52 14.48
C PHE A 62 4.80 -13.27 14.92
N SER A 63 5.87 -13.50 15.71
CA SER A 63 6.58 -12.46 16.45
C SER A 63 7.19 -11.38 15.55
N GLY A 64 7.47 -11.69 14.29
CA GLY A 64 8.03 -10.75 13.32
C GLY A 64 9.33 -10.14 13.82
N GLY A 65 9.47 -8.83 13.67
CA GLY A 65 10.59 -8.06 14.22
C GLY A 65 10.51 -7.81 15.74
N GLY A 66 9.53 -8.37 16.46
CA GLY A 66 9.43 -8.29 17.92
C GLY A 66 8.68 -7.08 18.48
N GLY A 67 7.90 -6.34 17.69
CA GLY A 67 7.22 -5.13 18.18
C GLY A 67 6.25 -5.37 19.35
N LEU A 68 5.43 -6.43 19.28
CA LEU A 68 4.58 -6.83 20.42
C LEU A 68 5.42 -7.43 21.56
N ASP A 69 6.47 -8.18 21.23
CA ASP A 69 7.36 -8.82 22.21
C ASP A 69 8.01 -7.75 23.10
N ILE A 70 8.56 -6.68 22.52
CA ILE A 70 9.11 -5.52 23.25
C ILE A 70 8.05 -4.94 24.19
N ALA A 71 6.86 -4.64 23.65
CA ALA A 71 5.80 -3.99 24.41
C ALA A 71 5.35 -4.77 25.64
N PHE A 72 5.16 -6.08 25.48
CA PHE A 72 4.72 -6.97 26.54
C PHE A 72 5.85 -7.25 27.53
N HIS A 73 7.08 -7.46 27.03
CA HIS A 73 8.26 -7.64 27.88
C HIS A 73 8.52 -6.45 28.81
N ASP A 74 8.43 -5.22 28.28
CA ASP A 74 8.57 -3.98 29.06
C ASP A 74 7.53 -3.88 30.20
N CYS A 75 6.41 -4.60 30.06
CA CYS A 75 5.31 -4.63 31.01
C CYS A 75 5.29 -5.94 31.84
N GLY A 76 6.42 -6.66 31.96
CA GLY A 76 6.53 -7.83 32.85
C GLY A 76 5.89 -9.11 32.33
N PHE A 77 5.53 -9.15 31.04
CA PHE A 77 5.19 -10.39 30.36
C PHE A 77 6.48 -11.04 29.84
N GLU A 78 6.91 -12.09 30.52
CA GLU A 78 8.08 -12.86 30.14
C GLU A 78 7.78 -13.70 28.89
N ILE A 79 8.48 -13.44 27.79
CA ILE A 79 8.26 -14.17 26.54
C ILE A 79 8.93 -15.54 26.63
N VAL A 80 8.19 -16.55 27.11
CA VAL A 80 8.73 -17.91 27.33
C VAL A 80 9.02 -18.66 26.03
N GLN A 81 8.37 -18.24 24.93
CA GLN A 81 8.59 -18.78 23.60
C GLN A 81 8.06 -17.79 22.56
N SER A 82 8.81 -17.61 21.47
CA SER A 82 8.39 -16.89 20.26
C SER A 82 8.40 -17.82 19.06
N LEU A 83 7.36 -17.77 18.22
CA LEU A 83 7.26 -18.51 16.97
C LEU A 83 7.33 -17.54 15.79
N GLU A 84 8.32 -17.74 14.93
CA GLU A 84 8.52 -16.93 13.73
C GLU A 84 9.02 -17.81 12.58
N LEU A 85 8.50 -17.60 11.37
CA LEU A 85 8.82 -18.43 10.21
C LEU A 85 10.08 -17.93 9.50
N GLU A 86 10.29 -16.62 9.47
CA GLU A 86 11.38 -16.00 8.73
C GLU A 86 12.68 -16.02 9.54
N ALA A 87 13.66 -16.81 9.09
CA ALA A 87 14.93 -17.02 9.79
C ALA A 87 15.69 -15.73 10.16
N LYS A 88 15.59 -14.67 9.35
CA LYS A 88 16.23 -13.38 9.65
C LYS A 88 15.54 -12.66 10.81
N TYR A 89 14.23 -12.80 10.94
CA TYR A 89 13.45 -12.21 12.02
C TYR A 89 13.73 -12.97 13.32
N VAL A 90 13.83 -14.29 13.24
CA VAL A 90 14.32 -15.15 14.34
C VAL A 90 15.72 -14.71 14.79
N GLN A 91 16.62 -14.36 13.86
CA GLN A 91 17.96 -13.88 14.20
C GLN A 91 17.93 -12.54 14.95
N THR A 92 17.08 -11.60 14.53
CA THR A 92 16.79 -10.35 15.26
C THR A 92 16.34 -10.64 16.69
N LEU A 93 15.34 -11.51 16.86
CA LEU A 93 14.80 -11.87 18.16
C LEU A 93 15.86 -12.54 19.06
N LYS A 94 16.65 -13.49 18.52
CA LYS A 94 17.78 -14.14 19.23
C LYS A 94 18.78 -13.13 19.76
N LEU A 95 19.20 -12.21 18.89
CA LEU A 95 20.20 -11.20 19.21
C LEU A 95 19.76 -10.27 20.34
N ASN A 96 18.47 -9.93 20.38
CA ASN A 96 17.90 -9.08 21.44
C ASN A 96 17.50 -9.84 22.71
N SER A 97 17.58 -11.17 22.72
CA SER A 97 17.27 -12.01 23.89
C SER A 97 18.51 -12.41 24.71
N LEU A 98 19.71 -12.01 24.26
CA LEU A 98 20.97 -12.28 24.98
C LEU A 98 21.04 -11.48 26.30
N PRO A 99 21.83 -11.91 27.29
CA PRO A 99 22.04 -11.15 28.52
C PRO A 99 22.50 -9.71 28.24
N GLY A 100 21.91 -8.72 28.93
CA GLY A 100 22.18 -7.31 28.72
C GLY A 100 21.58 -6.72 27.44
N LYS A 101 20.66 -7.44 26.78
CA LYS A 101 19.87 -6.95 25.64
C LYS A 101 18.41 -6.75 26.02
N TRP A 102 17.66 -6.07 25.16
CA TRP A 102 16.33 -5.56 25.51
C TRP A 102 15.39 -6.64 26.04
N LEU A 103 15.31 -7.79 25.36
CA LEU A 103 14.43 -8.92 25.70
C LEU A 103 15.09 -9.92 26.65
N GLU A 104 16.16 -9.55 27.37
CA GLU A 104 16.79 -10.41 28.36
C GLU A 104 15.76 -10.95 29.37
N ASN A 105 16.04 -12.12 29.93
CA ASN A 105 15.16 -12.87 30.83
C ASN A 105 13.85 -13.38 30.20
N SER A 106 13.61 -13.17 28.90
CA SER A 106 12.61 -13.92 28.12
C SER A 106 13.05 -15.37 27.87
N GLN A 107 13.69 -16.02 28.85
CA GLN A 107 14.31 -17.34 28.74
C GLN A 107 14.28 -18.03 30.10
N PRO A 108 13.90 -19.31 30.19
CA PRO A 108 14.40 -20.16 31.27
C PRO A 108 15.89 -20.43 31.00
N PHE A 109 16.79 -19.70 31.66
CA PHE A 109 18.22 -20.03 31.69
C PHE A 109 18.43 -21.24 32.58
N ASP A 110 18.60 -22.43 31.99
CA ASP A 110 19.21 -23.56 32.70
C ASP A 110 20.74 -23.42 32.61
N ALA A 111 21.34 -22.95 33.70
CA ALA A 111 22.78 -22.78 33.83
C ALA A 111 23.57 -24.11 33.68
N SER A 112 22.92 -25.26 33.82
CA SER A 112 23.59 -26.57 33.85
C SER A 112 23.85 -27.17 32.46
N THR A 113 23.14 -26.72 31.42
CA THR A 113 23.17 -27.35 30.09
C THR A 113 23.81 -26.49 29.00
N GLN A 114 24.05 -25.20 29.24
CA GLN A 114 24.54 -24.22 28.24
C GLN A 114 23.76 -24.21 26.90
N LEU A 115 22.57 -24.83 26.85
CA LEU A 115 21.70 -24.97 25.68
C LEU A 115 20.27 -25.18 26.19
N SER A 116 19.33 -24.29 25.88
CA SER A 116 17.92 -24.64 25.96
C SER A 116 17.64 -25.73 24.93
N ALA A 117 17.11 -26.88 25.37
CA ALA A 117 16.92 -28.07 24.54
C ALA A 117 15.97 -27.87 23.34
N GLN A 118 15.31 -26.71 23.22
CA GLN A 118 14.58 -26.23 22.06
C GLN A 118 14.95 -24.75 21.84
N GLY A 119 15.60 -24.42 20.73
CA GLY A 119 16.15 -23.07 20.51
C GLY A 119 15.07 -21.98 20.54
N ILE A 120 15.21 -21.01 21.44
CA ILE A 120 14.29 -19.87 21.58
C ILE A 120 14.94 -18.63 20.97
N PRO A 121 14.23 -17.84 20.15
CA PRO A 121 13.00 -18.14 19.39
C PRO A 121 13.11 -19.35 18.46
N LEU A 122 11.96 -19.98 18.20
CA LEU A 122 11.83 -21.10 17.25
C LEU A 122 11.57 -20.55 15.84
N CYS A 123 12.42 -20.96 14.90
CA CYS A 123 12.19 -20.78 13.47
C CYS A 123 11.26 -21.89 12.98
N ILE A 124 9.95 -21.69 13.06
CA ILE A 124 8.98 -22.75 12.82
C ILE A 124 7.67 -22.22 12.25
N ASP A 125 7.01 -23.03 11.43
CA ASP A 125 5.61 -22.82 11.10
C ASP A 125 4.72 -23.18 12.31
N ILE A 126 3.80 -22.29 12.67
CA ILE A 126 2.88 -22.53 13.79
C ILE A 126 2.12 -23.86 13.69
N ARG A 127 1.84 -24.34 12.47
CA ARG A 127 1.15 -25.62 12.22
C ARG A 127 1.94 -26.83 12.70
N GLU A 128 3.26 -26.70 12.74
CA GLU A 128 4.20 -27.74 13.17
C GLU A 128 4.52 -27.61 14.68
N PHE A 129 4.13 -26.50 15.31
CA PHE A 129 4.36 -26.29 16.73
C PHE A 129 3.35 -27.07 17.59
N ILE A 130 3.90 -27.97 18.40
CA ILE A 130 3.19 -28.75 19.42
C ILE A 130 3.76 -28.35 20.78
N PRO A 131 2.95 -27.71 21.66
CA PRO A 131 3.38 -27.38 23.01
C PRO A 131 3.82 -28.61 23.80
N THR A 132 4.92 -28.50 24.54
CA THR A 132 5.33 -29.56 25.47
C THR A 132 4.45 -29.53 26.73
N PRO A 133 4.28 -30.65 27.45
CA PRO A 133 3.44 -30.70 28.66
C PRO A 133 3.89 -29.77 29.80
N ASP A 134 5.18 -29.42 29.83
CA ASP A 134 5.81 -28.54 30.81
C ASP A 134 5.73 -27.05 30.43
N LEU A 135 5.39 -26.72 29.18
CA LEU A 135 5.25 -25.33 28.74
C LEU A 135 4.04 -24.67 29.44
N LYS A 136 4.34 -23.77 30.39
CA LYS A 136 3.33 -22.97 31.10
C LYS A 136 3.17 -21.62 30.41
N VAL A 137 1.93 -21.29 30.06
CA VAL A 137 1.57 -20.05 29.36
C VAL A 137 0.36 -19.42 30.06
N ASP A 138 0.56 -18.23 30.60
CA ASP A 138 -0.46 -17.41 31.23
C ASP A 138 -1.19 -16.53 30.21
N PHE A 139 -0.49 -16.08 29.16
CA PHE A 139 -1.02 -15.19 28.14
C PHE A 139 -0.46 -15.51 26.74
N ILE A 140 -1.23 -15.22 25.69
CA ILE A 140 -0.77 -15.37 24.29
C ILE A 140 -0.90 -14.04 23.56
N ILE A 141 0.12 -13.68 22.77
CA ILE A 141 0.10 -12.50 21.90
C ILE A 141 0.40 -12.91 20.45
N GLY A 142 -0.13 -12.19 19.46
CA GLY A 142 0.28 -12.38 18.08
C GLY A 142 -0.62 -11.74 17.03
N GLY A 143 -0.09 -11.60 15.81
CA GLY A 143 -0.81 -11.00 14.68
C GLY A 143 -0.71 -11.88 13.43
N PRO A 144 -1.64 -12.84 13.21
CA PRO A 144 -1.56 -13.72 12.05
C PRO A 144 -1.68 -12.93 10.72
N PRO A 145 -0.89 -13.27 9.70
CA PRO A 145 -0.86 -12.50 8.46
C PRO A 145 -2.19 -12.58 7.70
N CYS A 146 -2.73 -11.42 7.33
CA CYS A 146 -4.09 -11.26 6.81
C CYS A 146 -4.11 -10.59 5.42
N GLN A 147 -3.17 -10.96 4.54
CA GLN A 147 -2.88 -10.22 3.30
C GLN A 147 -4.08 -10.11 2.34
N THR A 148 -4.98 -11.10 2.31
CA THR A 148 -6.17 -11.14 1.45
C THR A 148 -7.21 -10.05 1.77
N PHE A 149 -7.17 -9.44 2.96
CA PHE A 149 -8.19 -8.50 3.44
C PHE A 149 -7.74 -7.03 3.49
N SER A 150 -6.51 -6.75 3.04
CA SER A 150 -5.92 -5.41 3.04
C SER A 150 -6.48 -4.50 1.92
N ALA A 151 -6.38 -3.18 2.08
CA ALA A 151 -6.77 -2.23 1.02
C ALA A 151 -5.94 -2.38 -0.26
N ALA A 152 -4.68 -2.80 -0.13
CA ALA A 152 -3.82 -3.15 -1.26
C ALA A 152 -4.32 -4.41 -1.97
N GLY A 153 -4.72 -5.44 -1.21
CA GLY A 153 -5.37 -6.65 -1.75
C GLY A 153 -6.67 -6.32 -2.51
N ARG A 154 -7.53 -5.45 -1.93
CA ARG A 154 -8.77 -5.00 -2.59
C ARG A 154 -8.52 -4.31 -3.94
N ARG A 155 -7.53 -3.42 -4.04
CA ARG A 155 -7.20 -2.69 -5.28
C ARG A 155 -6.53 -3.57 -6.33
N ALA A 156 -5.80 -4.59 -5.90
CA ALA A 156 -5.03 -5.45 -6.79
C ALA A 156 -5.88 -6.56 -7.42
N ALA A 157 -6.92 -7.07 -6.72
CA ALA A 157 -7.61 -8.29 -7.15
C ALA A 157 -9.07 -8.49 -6.67
N GLY A 158 -9.65 -7.59 -5.86
CA GLY A 158 -10.86 -7.95 -5.08
C GLY A 158 -10.53 -8.87 -3.89
N VAL A 159 -11.49 -9.09 -2.97
CA VAL A 159 -11.25 -9.80 -1.69
C VAL A 159 -11.29 -11.31 -1.93
N ALA A 160 -10.13 -11.97 -2.06
CA ALA A 160 -10.04 -13.43 -2.19
C ALA A 160 -10.49 -14.19 -0.93
N GLY A 161 -10.63 -13.53 0.22
CA GLY A 161 -11.26 -14.13 1.40
C GLY A 161 -10.47 -15.26 2.05
N THR A 162 -11.19 -16.26 2.56
CA THR A 162 -10.74 -17.43 3.33
C THR A 162 -10.23 -18.61 2.48
N SER A 163 -10.21 -18.50 1.15
CA SER A 163 -9.76 -19.58 0.25
C SER A 163 -8.24 -19.63 0.03
N ASP A 164 -7.48 -18.67 0.57
CA ASP A 164 -6.01 -18.68 0.61
C ASP A 164 -5.55 -19.42 1.90
N ALA A 165 -4.54 -20.30 1.79
CA ALA A 165 -3.94 -21.03 2.91
C ALA A 165 -3.42 -20.11 4.05
N ARG A 166 -3.21 -18.82 3.77
CA ARG A 166 -2.87 -17.81 4.79
C ARG A 166 -4.07 -17.29 5.57
N GLY A 167 -5.28 -17.39 5.02
CA GLY A 167 -6.54 -17.03 5.66
C GLY A 167 -6.98 -18.00 6.77
N THR A 168 -6.33 -19.16 6.91
CA THR A 168 -6.64 -20.18 7.91
C THR A 168 -5.70 -20.15 9.13
N LEU A 169 -4.64 -19.34 9.13
CA LEU A 169 -3.66 -19.29 10.24
C LEU A 169 -4.25 -18.82 11.57
N PHE A 170 -5.40 -18.12 11.57
CA PHE A 170 -6.12 -17.83 12.82
C PHE A 170 -6.63 -19.10 13.52
N GLN A 171 -6.92 -20.18 12.77
CA GLN A 171 -7.34 -21.46 13.34
C GLN A 171 -6.22 -22.11 14.15
N GLU A 172 -4.97 -21.92 13.74
CA GLU A 172 -3.80 -22.40 14.49
C GLU A 172 -3.60 -21.62 15.79
N TYR A 173 -3.87 -20.31 15.78
CA TYR A 173 -3.95 -19.51 17.00
C TYR A 173 -5.02 -20.10 17.94
N VAL A 174 -6.21 -20.41 17.42
CA VAL A 174 -7.31 -21.02 18.18
C VAL A 174 -6.97 -22.43 18.69
N ARG A 175 -6.25 -23.25 17.91
CA ARG A 175 -5.75 -24.57 18.34
C ARG A 175 -4.85 -24.45 19.57
N LEU A 176 -3.93 -23.48 19.57
CA LEU A 176 -3.05 -23.25 20.72
C LEU A 176 -3.81 -22.73 21.93
N LEU A 177 -4.83 -21.88 21.75
CA LEU A 177 -5.74 -21.49 22.84
C LEU A 177 -6.45 -22.70 23.45
N LYS A 178 -6.98 -23.61 22.63
CA LYS A 178 -7.63 -24.85 23.09
C LYS A 178 -6.67 -25.77 23.85
N THR A 179 -5.39 -25.78 23.49
CA THR A 179 -4.36 -26.66 24.08
C THR A 179 -3.78 -26.08 25.37
N LEU A 180 -3.29 -24.84 25.32
CA LEU A 180 -2.56 -24.19 26.41
C LEU A 180 -3.48 -23.53 27.44
N GLN A 181 -4.69 -23.17 27.02
CA GLN A 181 -5.72 -22.63 27.88
C GLN A 181 -5.25 -21.41 28.74
N PRO A 182 -4.57 -20.39 28.16
CA PRO A 182 -4.08 -19.21 28.90
C PRO A 182 -5.22 -18.38 29.51
N LYS A 183 -4.95 -17.53 30.50
CA LYS A 183 -5.97 -16.65 31.11
C LYS A 183 -6.61 -15.71 30.09
N GLY A 184 -5.82 -15.21 29.15
CA GLY A 184 -6.29 -14.38 28.04
C GLY A 184 -5.32 -14.36 26.87
N PHE A 185 -5.67 -13.59 25.86
CA PHE A 185 -4.82 -13.36 24.70
C PHE A 185 -5.04 -11.98 24.08
N LEU A 186 -4.02 -11.49 23.36
CA LEU A 186 -4.12 -10.35 22.46
C LEU A 186 -3.87 -10.79 21.02
N PHE A 187 -4.83 -10.48 20.16
CA PHE A 187 -4.77 -10.73 18.73
C PHE A 187 -4.79 -9.39 17.97
N GLU A 188 -3.74 -9.13 17.21
CA GLU A 188 -3.63 -7.93 16.35
C GLU A 188 -3.95 -8.28 14.90
N ASN A 189 -4.60 -7.34 14.20
CA ASN A 189 -4.75 -7.46 12.75
C ASN A 189 -5.05 -6.13 12.03
N VAL A 190 -5.08 -6.17 10.70
CA VAL A 190 -5.59 -5.07 9.87
C VAL A 190 -7.10 -4.91 10.04
N TYR A 191 -7.57 -3.67 10.12
CA TYR A 191 -9.00 -3.36 10.33
C TYR A 191 -9.94 -3.86 9.20
N GLY A 192 -9.39 -4.20 8.03
CA GLY A 192 -10.16 -4.61 6.85
C GLY A 192 -10.95 -5.91 7.03
N ILE A 193 -10.60 -6.72 8.03
CA ILE A 193 -11.21 -8.03 8.29
C ILE A 193 -12.69 -7.93 8.69
N ILE A 194 -13.11 -6.84 9.35
CA ILE A 194 -14.50 -6.67 9.83
C ILE A 194 -15.49 -6.51 8.66
N GLY A 195 -15.07 -5.84 7.59
CA GLY A 195 -15.91 -5.59 6.41
C GLY A 195 -15.75 -6.61 5.29
N ALA A 196 -14.88 -7.59 5.45
CA ALA A 196 -14.62 -8.60 4.44
C ALA A 196 -15.79 -9.58 4.29
N GLN A 197 -16.05 -10.04 3.06
CA GLN A 197 -17.11 -11.03 2.76
C GLN A 197 -18.47 -10.67 3.41
N LYS A 198 -18.85 -9.39 3.41
CA LYS A 198 -20.10 -8.90 4.04
C LYS A 198 -20.24 -9.26 5.54
N GLY A 199 -19.13 -9.52 6.24
CA GLY A 199 -19.08 -9.83 7.67
C GLY A 199 -18.97 -11.32 8.03
N GLU A 200 -19.00 -12.24 7.06
CA GLU A 200 -18.95 -13.69 7.32
C GLU A 200 -17.65 -14.12 8.00
N ALA A 201 -16.50 -13.65 7.51
CA ALA A 201 -15.20 -13.94 8.12
C ALA A 201 -15.12 -13.47 9.59
N TRP A 202 -15.73 -12.34 9.91
CA TRP A 202 -15.77 -11.81 11.27
C TRP A 202 -16.65 -12.63 12.20
N ALA A 203 -17.78 -13.14 11.71
CA ALA A 203 -18.64 -14.04 12.49
C ALA A 203 -17.94 -15.37 12.81
N LEU A 204 -17.20 -15.93 11.84
CA LEU A 204 -16.41 -17.15 12.05
C LEU A 204 -15.32 -16.98 13.10
N ILE A 205 -14.61 -15.85 13.10
CA ILE A 205 -13.57 -15.55 14.09
C ILE A 205 -14.18 -15.46 15.50
N GLN A 206 -15.30 -14.74 15.65
CA GLN A 206 -16.02 -14.65 16.93
C GLN A 206 -16.47 -16.03 17.43
N ALA A 207 -17.03 -16.86 16.55
CA ALA A 207 -17.46 -18.20 16.91
C ALA A 207 -16.28 -19.08 17.34
N ALA A 208 -15.17 -19.05 16.62
CA ALA A 208 -13.99 -19.87 16.92
C ALA A 208 -13.34 -19.53 18.26
N PHE A 209 -13.23 -18.23 18.61
CA PHE A 209 -12.72 -17.83 19.93
C PHE A 209 -13.69 -18.19 21.06
N LYS A 210 -15.00 -18.05 20.84
CA LYS A 210 -16.01 -18.49 21.80
C LYS A 210 -15.96 -19.99 22.04
N GLU A 211 -15.81 -20.79 20.99
CA GLU A 211 -15.67 -22.25 21.07
C GLU A 211 -14.38 -22.67 21.81
N ALA A 212 -13.32 -21.86 21.72
CA ALA A 212 -12.11 -22.06 22.52
C ALA A 212 -12.24 -21.63 23.99
N GLY A 213 -13.39 -21.10 24.40
CA GLY A 213 -13.70 -20.71 25.78
C GLY A 213 -13.39 -19.25 26.13
N TYR A 214 -13.32 -18.36 25.14
CA TYR A 214 -12.99 -16.95 25.37
C TYR A 214 -14.11 -16.00 24.94
N THR A 215 -14.40 -15.03 25.79
CA THR A 215 -15.17 -13.84 25.44
C THR A 215 -14.22 -12.80 24.87
N ILE A 216 -14.53 -12.26 23.69
CA ILE A 216 -13.66 -11.31 23.02
C ILE A 216 -14.18 -9.87 23.09
N HIS A 217 -13.25 -8.94 23.24
CA HIS A 217 -13.46 -7.50 23.21
C HIS A 217 -12.58 -6.91 22.12
N PHE A 218 -13.08 -5.99 21.31
CA PHE A 218 -12.30 -5.47 20.18
C PHE A 218 -12.48 -3.98 19.94
N ARG A 219 -11.40 -3.36 19.42
CA ARG A 219 -11.35 -1.96 18.99
C ARG A 219 -10.44 -1.78 17.79
N ILE A 220 -10.76 -0.77 16.98
CA ILE A 220 -9.82 -0.24 16.01
C ILE A 220 -9.17 0.98 16.65
N LEU A 221 -7.86 0.96 16.79
CA LEU A 221 -7.06 2.00 17.41
C LEU A 221 -6.11 2.60 16.36
N ASP A 222 -5.91 3.92 16.42
CA ASP A 222 -4.83 4.59 15.69
C ASP A 222 -3.63 4.77 16.62
N ALA A 223 -2.46 4.28 16.23
CA ALA A 223 -1.25 4.38 17.04
C ALA A 223 -0.89 5.82 17.44
N ALA A 224 -1.24 6.81 16.60
CA ALA A 224 -1.02 8.24 16.91
C ALA A 224 -1.75 8.70 18.18
N ASP A 225 -2.93 8.15 18.44
CA ASP A 225 -3.72 8.45 19.64
C ASP A 225 -3.06 7.89 20.93
N TYR A 226 -1.98 7.13 20.81
CA TYR A 226 -1.25 6.47 21.91
C TYR A 226 0.24 6.85 21.96
N GLY A 227 0.62 8.01 21.42
CA GLY A 227 1.98 8.55 21.52
C GLY A 227 2.98 7.95 20.52
N VAL A 228 2.50 7.24 19.48
CA VAL A 228 3.34 6.81 18.36
C VAL A 228 3.35 7.92 17.31
N PRO A 229 4.50 8.34 16.76
CA PRO A 229 4.59 9.40 15.76
C PRO A 229 4.18 8.91 14.36
N GLN A 230 3.13 8.08 14.30
CA GLN A 230 2.61 7.47 13.09
C GLN A 230 1.11 7.20 13.17
N HIS A 231 0.38 7.62 12.13
CA HIS A 231 -0.99 7.18 11.90
C HIS A 231 -1.01 5.73 11.39
N ARG A 232 -1.42 4.79 12.25
CA ARG A 232 -1.48 3.35 11.96
C ARG A 232 -2.69 2.72 12.64
N GLU A 233 -3.77 2.62 11.85
CA GLU A 233 -5.02 1.96 12.26
C GLU A 233 -4.85 0.43 12.30
N ARG A 234 -5.13 -0.19 13.45
CA ARG A 234 -5.15 -1.65 13.65
C ARG A 234 -6.33 -2.10 14.48
N LEU A 235 -6.82 -3.30 14.18
CA LEU A 235 -7.80 -4.02 14.98
C LEU A 235 -7.05 -4.77 16.08
N PHE A 236 -7.45 -4.55 17.32
CA PHE A 236 -7.01 -5.33 18.46
C PHE A 236 -8.20 -6.08 19.02
N ILE A 237 -7.98 -7.35 19.35
CA ILE A 237 -8.94 -8.23 20.00
C ILE A 237 -8.27 -8.75 21.27
N VAL A 238 -8.90 -8.51 22.41
CA VAL A 238 -8.51 -9.10 23.69
C VAL A 238 -9.55 -10.15 24.05
N GLY A 239 -9.10 -11.39 24.18
CA GLY A 239 -9.95 -12.50 24.61
C GLY A 239 -9.63 -12.91 26.04
N ILE A 240 -10.67 -13.09 26.87
CA ILE A 240 -10.55 -13.50 28.27
C ILE A 240 -11.54 -14.63 28.58
N ARG A 241 -11.18 -15.50 29.53
CA ARG A 241 -12.06 -16.62 29.95
C ARG A 241 -13.23 -16.16 30.81
N ALA A 242 -13.01 -15.15 31.65
CA ALA A 242 -13.97 -14.65 32.62
C ALA A 242 -13.80 -13.14 32.82
N GLY A 243 -14.90 -12.45 33.13
CA GLY A 243 -14.93 -11.01 33.35
C GLY A 243 -15.22 -10.21 32.06
N SER A 244 -14.86 -8.94 32.10
CA SER A 244 -15.00 -7.99 30.99
C SER A 244 -13.73 -7.19 30.84
N TYR A 245 -13.40 -6.78 29.60
CA TYR A 245 -12.25 -5.93 29.33
C TYR A 245 -12.67 -4.65 28.61
N LEU A 246 -12.11 -3.52 29.05
CA LEU A 246 -12.18 -2.23 28.37
C LEU A 246 -10.81 -1.84 27.83
N PHE A 247 -10.80 -1.30 26.62
CA PHE A 247 -9.57 -0.77 26.03
C PHE A 247 -9.15 0.54 26.72
N PRO A 248 -7.85 0.84 26.82
CA PRO A 248 -7.38 2.10 27.37
C PRO A 248 -7.85 3.28 26.50
N SER A 249 -8.20 4.40 27.14
CA SER A 249 -8.44 5.65 26.44
C SER A 249 -7.19 6.12 25.69
N PRO A 250 -7.33 6.92 24.62
CA PRO A 250 -6.20 7.62 24.00
C PRO A 250 -5.39 8.41 25.03
N THR A 251 -4.06 8.38 24.90
CA THR A 251 -3.16 9.23 25.68
C THR A 251 -2.90 10.55 24.96
N HIS A 252 -2.90 10.56 23.63
CA HIS A 252 -2.60 11.72 22.79
C HIS A 252 -3.74 12.04 21.82
N GLY A 253 -3.72 13.27 21.32
CA GLY A 253 -4.63 13.77 20.29
C GLY A 253 -6.01 14.16 20.80
N PRO A 254 -6.91 14.56 19.88
CA PRO A 254 -8.21 15.15 20.25
C PRO A 254 -9.20 14.19 20.93
N ASP A 255 -8.96 12.88 20.87
CA ASP A 255 -9.78 11.89 21.59
C ASP A 255 -9.23 11.57 23.00
N SER A 256 -8.05 12.09 23.35
CA SER A 256 -7.46 11.93 24.68
C SER A 256 -8.21 12.78 25.70
N PRO A 257 -8.58 12.21 26.87
CA PRO A 257 -9.10 13.00 27.99
C PRO A 257 -8.14 14.12 28.42
N ASP A 258 -6.84 13.88 28.27
CA ASP A 258 -5.77 14.80 28.67
C ASP A 258 -5.54 15.90 27.61
N CYS A 259 -6.06 15.72 26.40
CA CYS A 259 -5.81 16.58 25.24
C CYS A 259 -4.32 16.82 24.96
N GLU A 260 -3.45 15.86 25.30
CA GLU A 260 -2.04 15.92 24.95
C GLU A 260 -1.87 16.02 23.43
N PRO A 261 -0.95 16.85 22.91
CA PRO A 261 -0.73 16.96 21.49
C PRO A 261 -0.22 15.63 20.92
N PHE A 262 -0.32 15.43 19.60
CA PHE A 262 0.30 14.27 18.98
C PHE A 262 1.83 14.35 19.09
N TYR A 263 2.47 13.20 19.36
CA TYR A 263 3.93 13.11 19.27
C TYR A 263 4.35 13.17 17.80
N SER A 264 5.15 14.17 17.43
CA SER A 264 5.43 14.49 16.04
C SER A 264 6.56 13.65 15.46
N ALA A 265 6.65 13.59 14.13
CA ALA A 265 7.74 12.88 13.46
C ALA A 265 9.10 13.55 13.70
N GLY A 266 9.14 14.89 13.80
CA GLY A 266 10.34 15.68 14.06
C GLY A 266 10.91 15.40 15.45
N GLU A 267 10.08 15.50 16.48
CA GLU A 267 10.48 15.18 17.87
C GLU A 267 10.97 13.72 18.01
N ALA A 268 10.35 12.80 17.27
CA ALA A 268 10.73 11.39 17.33
C ALA A 268 12.15 11.13 16.81
N VAL A 269 12.57 11.80 15.74
CA VAL A 269 13.86 11.54 15.08
C VAL A 269 14.98 12.48 15.52
N GLU A 270 14.69 13.44 16.39
CA GLU A 270 15.66 14.41 16.88
C GLU A 270 16.86 13.75 17.56
N GLY A 271 18.07 14.20 17.23
CA GLY A 271 19.31 13.71 17.84
C GLY A 271 19.77 12.32 17.37
N ILE A 272 19.12 11.71 16.36
CA ILE A 272 19.64 10.51 15.69
C ILE A 272 20.92 10.83 14.91
N ASP A 273 21.87 9.90 14.90
CA ASP A 273 23.02 9.96 14.00
C ASP A 273 22.58 9.81 12.54
N THR A 274 22.86 10.84 11.73
CA THR A 274 22.54 10.93 10.30
C THR A 274 23.74 10.61 9.40
N SER A 275 24.81 10.03 9.92
CA SER A 275 26.02 9.70 9.16
C SER A 275 25.78 8.77 7.96
N ASP A 276 24.83 7.84 8.06
CA ASP A 276 24.48 6.84 7.03
C ASP A 276 23.32 7.28 6.10
N VAL A 277 23.09 8.58 5.95
CA VAL A 277 21.98 9.11 5.14
C VAL A 277 22.27 8.99 3.64
N GLU A 278 21.35 8.35 2.89
CA GLU A 278 21.30 8.44 1.42
C GLU A 278 20.68 9.78 0.99
N GLU A 279 21.41 10.58 0.21
CA GLU A 279 20.85 11.81 -0.36
C GLU A 279 19.86 11.53 -1.51
N GLY A 280 18.71 12.20 -1.44
CA GLY A 280 17.76 12.25 -2.55
C GLY A 280 17.07 10.92 -2.86
N ILE A 281 16.40 10.89 -4.01
CA ILE A 281 15.86 9.67 -4.62
C ILE A 281 16.22 9.70 -6.09
N GLY A 282 16.86 8.64 -6.58
CA GLY A 282 17.12 8.46 -8.00
C GLY A 282 15.87 8.07 -8.81
N GLY A 283 16.08 7.74 -10.08
CA GLY A 283 15.04 7.18 -10.95
C GLY A 283 14.07 8.23 -11.54
N ARG A 284 13.10 7.73 -12.31
CA ARG A 284 12.18 8.53 -13.14
C ARG A 284 11.48 9.66 -12.38
N TYR A 285 11.04 9.41 -11.15
CA TYR A 285 10.20 10.36 -10.42
C TYR A 285 10.88 10.99 -9.20
N GLY A 286 12.15 10.67 -8.94
CA GLY A 286 12.83 11.11 -7.72
C GLY A 286 13.01 12.63 -7.63
N HIS A 287 13.25 13.29 -8.77
CA HIS A 287 13.37 14.75 -8.87
C HIS A 287 12.10 15.50 -8.42
N LEU A 288 10.93 14.88 -8.56
CA LEU A 288 9.64 15.46 -8.19
C LEU A 288 9.49 15.61 -6.67
N LEU A 289 10.17 14.77 -5.87
CA LEU A 289 10.02 14.81 -4.42
C LEU A 289 10.35 16.21 -3.87
N LYS A 290 11.36 16.89 -4.41
CA LYS A 290 11.84 18.18 -3.90
C LYS A 290 10.75 19.24 -3.82
N GLN A 291 9.85 19.30 -4.79
CA GLN A 291 8.80 20.33 -4.83
C GLN A 291 7.53 19.92 -4.08
N ILE A 292 7.35 18.63 -3.74
CA ILE A 292 6.17 18.19 -2.98
C ILE A 292 6.23 18.81 -1.58
N PRO A 293 5.22 19.59 -1.15
CA PRO A 293 5.20 20.10 0.22
C PRO A 293 5.17 18.96 1.26
N PRO A 294 5.80 19.12 2.44
CA PRO A 294 5.68 18.17 3.55
C PRO A 294 4.21 17.81 3.83
N GLY A 295 3.92 16.54 4.13
CA GLY A 295 2.57 16.02 4.34
C GLY A 295 1.81 15.64 3.07
N LEU A 296 2.28 16.08 1.90
CA LEU A 296 1.71 15.73 0.59
C LEU A 296 2.43 14.55 -0.07
N ASN A 297 1.90 14.13 -1.22
CA ASN A 297 2.39 13.01 -1.99
C ASN A 297 2.28 13.32 -3.50
N TYR A 298 2.43 12.32 -4.36
CA TYR A 298 2.32 12.47 -5.81
C TYR A 298 1.07 13.23 -6.29
N SER A 299 -0.03 13.20 -5.51
CA SER A 299 -1.25 13.93 -5.85
C SER A 299 -1.01 15.42 -6.02
N PHE A 300 0.04 15.98 -5.41
CA PHE A 300 0.47 17.36 -5.62
C PHE A 300 0.66 17.70 -7.10
N TYR A 301 1.10 16.74 -7.93
CA TYR A 301 1.27 16.89 -9.38
C TYR A 301 0.06 16.41 -10.18
N THR A 302 -1.16 16.59 -9.68
CA THR A 302 -2.40 16.26 -10.40
C THR A 302 -3.17 17.53 -10.74
N GLU A 303 -3.94 17.48 -11.83
CA GLU A 303 -4.81 18.58 -12.26
C GLU A 303 -5.87 18.88 -11.20
N GLU A 304 -6.36 17.85 -10.51
CA GLU A 304 -7.35 17.94 -9.44
C GLU A 304 -6.85 18.70 -8.20
N MET A 305 -5.53 18.78 -8.00
CA MET A 305 -4.92 19.63 -6.97
C MET A 305 -4.56 21.04 -7.49
N GLY A 306 -4.81 21.32 -8.77
CA GLY A 306 -4.56 22.61 -9.43
C GLY A 306 -3.13 22.79 -9.94
N HIS A 307 -2.32 21.73 -10.04
CA HIS A 307 -0.91 21.86 -10.43
C HIS A 307 -0.77 22.34 -11.89
N PRO A 308 0.08 23.33 -12.21
CA PRO A 308 0.17 23.91 -13.56
C PRO A 308 0.73 22.94 -14.61
N ASN A 309 1.56 21.99 -14.16
CA ASN A 309 2.16 20.95 -15.02
C ASN A 309 1.87 19.56 -14.41
N PRO A 310 0.67 18.99 -14.59
CA PRO A 310 0.27 17.76 -13.92
C PRO A 310 0.97 16.51 -14.51
N VAL A 311 1.76 15.82 -13.67
CA VAL A 311 2.53 14.63 -14.03
C VAL A 311 1.75 13.33 -13.82
N PHE A 312 0.77 13.31 -12.91
CA PHE A 312 0.01 12.12 -12.59
C PHE A 312 -1.48 12.36 -12.78
N SER A 313 -2.22 11.34 -13.21
CA SER A 313 -3.68 11.37 -13.15
C SER A 313 -4.15 11.17 -11.71
N TRP A 314 -5.28 11.76 -11.33
CA TRP A 314 -5.87 11.56 -10.01
C TRP A 314 -6.07 10.09 -9.67
N ARG A 315 -5.64 9.72 -8.47
CA ARG A 315 -5.73 8.35 -7.92
C ARG A 315 -5.03 7.28 -8.76
N SER A 316 -4.10 7.65 -9.64
CA SER A 316 -3.30 6.72 -10.46
C SER A 316 -2.21 5.98 -9.67
N LYS A 317 -1.81 6.50 -8.50
CA LYS A 317 -0.85 5.87 -7.59
C LYS A 317 -1.44 5.72 -6.18
N PHE A 318 -0.80 4.90 -5.35
CA PHE A 318 -1.16 4.81 -3.94
C PHE A 318 -0.75 6.09 -3.19
N SER A 319 -1.43 6.40 -2.09
CA SER A 319 -1.26 7.65 -1.33
C SER A 319 0.12 7.81 -0.68
N ASP A 320 0.89 6.72 -0.60
CA ASP A 320 2.26 6.66 -0.13
C ASP A 320 3.30 6.85 -1.26
N PHE A 321 2.88 6.90 -2.53
CA PHE A 321 3.78 7.18 -3.63
C PHE A 321 4.27 8.63 -3.57
N LEU A 322 5.59 8.83 -3.47
CA LEU A 322 6.24 10.13 -3.23
C LEU A 322 5.70 10.87 -2.00
N TYR A 323 5.21 10.15 -0.99
CA TYR A 323 4.74 10.76 0.25
C TYR A 323 5.93 11.37 1.02
N LYS A 324 5.93 12.70 1.15
CA LYS A 324 6.89 13.45 1.97
C LYS A 324 6.29 13.65 3.36
N ALA A 325 6.98 13.18 4.39
CA ALA A 325 6.60 13.40 5.78
C ALA A 325 6.62 14.89 6.14
N ASP A 326 5.86 15.24 7.16
CA ASP A 326 5.82 16.56 7.78
C ASP A 326 6.38 16.42 9.19
N SER A 327 7.32 17.29 9.59
CA SER A 327 8.01 17.18 10.88
C SER A 327 7.06 17.42 12.04
N GLU A 328 6.05 18.27 11.85
CA GLU A 328 5.18 18.75 12.93
C GLU A 328 4.02 17.81 13.25
N VAL A 329 3.87 16.69 12.52
CA VAL A 329 2.76 15.74 12.71
C VAL A 329 3.24 14.30 12.58
N PRO A 330 2.45 13.32 13.09
CA PRO A 330 2.72 11.91 12.85
C PRO A 330 2.85 11.55 11.36
N VAL A 331 3.78 10.65 11.02
CA VAL A 331 3.88 10.14 9.64
C VAL A 331 2.71 9.24 9.27
N ARG A 332 2.44 9.04 7.98
CA ARG A 332 1.57 7.95 7.53
C ARG A 332 2.20 6.60 7.81
N THR A 333 1.38 5.55 7.82
CA THR A 333 1.80 4.18 8.09
C THR A 333 3.07 3.78 7.34
N ILE A 334 4.10 3.35 8.07
CA ILE A 334 5.31 2.74 7.52
C ILE A 334 4.93 1.34 7.01
N LYS A 335 5.14 1.10 5.72
CA LYS A 335 4.83 -0.20 5.09
C LYS A 335 6.04 -1.11 5.08
N ALA A 336 5.80 -2.39 5.34
CA ALA A 336 6.83 -3.42 5.20
C ALA A 336 7.28 -3.61 3.75
N GLN A 337 6.34 -3.51 2.80
CA GLN A 337 6.61 -3.68 1.37
C GLN A 337 6.34 -2.38 0.62
N GLY A 338 7.29 -2.02 -0.25
CA GLY A 338 7.22 -0.80 -1.05
C GLY A 338 8.17 -0.85 -2.24
N GLY A 339 7.87 -0.04 -3.25
CA GLY A 339 8.80 0.23 -4.34
C GLY A 339 9.71 1.42 -4.03
N GLN A 340 10.64 1.73 -4.92
CA GLN A 340 11.59 2.84 -4.79
C GLN A 340 10.95 4.20 -4.43
N TYR A 341 9.72 4.44 -4.87
CA TYR A 341 8.99 5.70 -4.63
C TYR A 341 7.93 5.58 -3.51
N THR A 342 7.98 4.52 -2.71
CA THR A 342 7.08 4.35 -1.56
C THR A 342 7.65 5.07 -0.36
N GLY A 343 6.93 6.08 0.13
CA GLY A 343 7.28 6.80 1.35
C GLY A 343 6.93 6.00 2.62
N PRO A 344 7.09 6.62 3.80
CA PRO A 344 7.42 8.04 3.99
C PRO A 344 8.86 8.40 3.60
N PHE A 345 9.01 9.56 2.97
CA PHE A 345 10.30 10.23 2.76
C PHE A 345 10.45 11.35 3.78
N SER A 346 11.67 11.61 4.24
CA SER A 346 11.96 12.74 5.14
C SER A 346 11.60 14.07 4.46
N TRP A 347 11.19 15.05 5.26
CA TRP A 347 10.99 16.43 4.83
C TRP A 347 12.26 17.02 4.19
N GLU A 348 13.43 16.44 4.45
CA GLU A 348 14.72 16.75 3.83
C GLU A 348 14.91 16.16 2.41
N ASN A 349 13.87 15.59 1.80
CA ASN A 349 13.88 15.05 0.43
C ASN A 349 14.71 13.77 0.24
N ARG A 350 14.79 12.95 1.28
CA ARG A 350 15.55 11.69 1.30
C ARG A 350 14.72 10.55 1.89
N LYS A 351 15.24 9.33 1.85
CA LYS A 351 14.68 8.24 2.66
C LYS A 351 15.03 8.46 4.12
N PHE A 352 14.15 8.00 5.02
CA PHE A 352 14.52 7.82 6.42
C PHE A 352 15.57 6.70 6.56
N THR A 353 16.50 6.85 7.49
CA THR A 353 17.44 5.79 7.91
C THR A 353 16.70 4.70 8.68
N ILE A 354 17.36 3.57 8.94
CA ILE A 354 16.76 2.50 9.77
C ILE A 354 16.53 2.99 11.20
N ALA A 355 17.44 3.78 11.76
CA ALA A 355 17.29 4.36 13.10
C ALA A 355 16.07 5.30 13.17
N GLU A 356 15.90 6.19 12.18
CA GLU A 356 14.73 7.07 12.12
C GLU A 356 13.43 6.27 12.00
N LEU A 357 13.40 5.23 11.15
CA LEU A 357 12.23 4.37 11.02
C LEU A 357 11.92 3.57 12.29
N LYS A 358 12.93 3.16 13.06
CA LYS A 358 12.74 2.52 14.37
C LYS A 358 12.03 3.47 15.34
N ARG A 359 12.52 4.71 15.50
CA ARG A 359 11.87 5.70 16.38
C ARG A 359 10.49 6.09 15.91
N LEU A 360 10.26 6.22 14.61
CA LEU A 360 8.92 6.45 14.05
C LEU A 360 7.94 5.28 14.28
N GLN A 361 8.48 4.08 14.53
CA GLN A 361 7.74 2.89 14.95
C GLN A 361 7.77 2.69 16.48
N THR A 362 8.41 3.57 17.25
CA THR A 362 8.67 3.45 18.71
C THR A 362 9.44 2.19 19.12
N ILE A 363 10.30 1.67 18.24
CA ILE A 363 11.25 0.59 18.55
C ILE A 363 12.48 1.19 19.23
N PRO A 364 12.95 0.61 20.36
CA PRO A 364 14.09 1.13 21.11
C PRO A 364 15.37 1.28 20.32
N ASP A 365 16.16 2.32 20.61
CA ASP A 365 17.36 2.66 19.83
C ASP A 365 18.43 1.57 19.85
N ASP A 366 18.59 0.86 20.96
CA ASP A 366 19.55 -0.24 21.13
C ASP A 366 19.01 -1.61 20.65
N TYR A 367 17.72 -1.70 20.28
CA TYR A 367 17.12 -2.91 19.73
C TYR A 367 17.69 -3.23 18.33
N GLN A 368 18.41 -4.34 18.19
CA GLN A 368 19.15 -4.63 16.96
C GLN A 368 18.26 -5.30 15.92
N ILE A 369 18.23 -4.79 14.68
CA ILE A 369 17.45 -5.40 13.58
C ILE A 369 18.41 -5.96 12.55
N VAL A 370 18.32 -7.27 12.30
CA VAL A 370 19.22 -7.98 11.39
C VAL A 370 18.65 -8.01 9.98
N GLY A 371 19.49 -7.67 9.00
CA GLY A 371 19.16 -7.78 7.58
C GLY A 371 19.78 -6.67 6.74
N ASN A 372 19.51 -6.70 5.43
CA ASN A 372 19.74 -5.54 4.59
C ASN A 372 18.62 -4.51 4.81
N ARG A 373 18.79 -3.29 4.27
CA ARG A 373 17.84 -2.19 4.45
C ARG A 373 16.37 -2.58 4.19
N GLN A 374 16.12 -3.35 3.14
CA GLN A 374 14.75 -3.79 2.79
C GLN A 374 14.18 -4.75 3.85
N VAL A 375 14.96 -5.73 4.29
CA VAL A 375 14.56 -6.69 5.34
C VAL A 375 14.35 -5.99 6.69
N CYS A 376 15.16 -4.98 7.02
CA CYS A 376 14.95 -4.19 8.23
C CYS A 376 13.63 -3.40 8.16
N ILE A 377 13.32 -2.79 7.02
CA ILE A 377 12.04 -2.09 6.80
C ILE A 377 10.86 -3.04 6.88
N GLU A 378 10.99 -4.25 6.36
CA GLU A 378 9.95 -5.26 6.46
C GLU A 378 9.62 -5.59 7.92
N GLN A 379 10.66 -5.82 8.74
CA GLN A 379 10.49 -6.05 10.18
C GLN A 379 9.83 -4.85 10.88
N ILE A 380 10.33 -3.63 10.66
CA ILE A 380 9.77 -2.41 11.26
C ILE A 380 8.32 -2.19 10.83
N GLY A 381 8.04 -2.29 9.53
CA GLY A 381 6.71 -2.03 8.96
C GLY A 381 5.66 -3.09 9.30
N ASN A 382 6.08 -4.34 9.54
CA ASN A 382 5.21 -5.43 9.99
C ASN A 382 4.92 -5.35 11.49
N SER A 383 5.87 -4.89 12.31
CA SER A 383 5.72 -4.78 13.75
C SER A 383 4.51 -3.93 14.17
N VAL A 384 3.92 -4.28 15.32
CA VAL A 384 3.08 -3.35 16.09
C VAL A 384 4.01 -2.33 16.75
N PRO A 385 3.69 -1.03 16.75
CA PRO A 385 4.49 -0.05 17.47
C PRO A 385 4.54 -0.39 18.97
N PRO A 386 5.74 -0.55 19.57
CA PRO A 386 5.83 -0.94 20.97
C PRO A 386 5.09 -0.01 21.92
N GLN A 387 5.08 1.30 21.70
CA GLN A 387 4.40 2.22 22.62
C GLN A 387 2.89 1.97 22.72
N LEU A 388 2.21 1.75 21.59
CA LEU A 388 0.80 1.34 21.59
C LEU A 388 0.63 0.00 22.31
N GLY A 389 1.52 -0.95 22.02
CA GLY A 389 1.52 -2.26 22.68
C GLY A 389 1.65 -2.16 24.20
N ARG A 390 2.50 -1.26 24.72
CA ARG A 390 2.73 -1.09 26.17
C ARG A 390 1.47 -0.60 26.86
N ILE A 391 0.77 0.39 26.30
CA ILE A 391 -0.49 0.88 26.86
C ILE A 391 -1.56 -0.23 26.88
N LEU A 392 -1.59 -1.09 25.84
CA LEU A 392 -2.44 -2.29 25.84
C LEU A 392 -2.00 -3.32 26.89
N ALA A 393 -0.70 -3.60 27.02
CA ALA A 393 -0.16 -4.53 28.00
C ALA A 393 -0.45 -4.07 29.44
N LEU A 394 -0.27 -2.79 29.76
CA LEU A 394 -0.63 -2.19 31.06
C LEU A 394 -2.13 -2.37 31.37
N SER A 395 -3.01 -2.13 30.40
CA SER A 395 -4.46 -2.35 30.60
C SER A 395 -4.82 -3.81 30.85
N ILE A 396 -4.06 -4.76 30.28
CA ILE A 396 -4.23 -6.20 30.48
C ILE A 396 -3.68 -6.61 31.85
N LEU A 397 -2.55 -6.04 32.28
CA LEU A 397 -2.02 -6.25 33.63
C LEU A 397 -3.03 -5.89 34.70
N ASP A 398 -3.59 -4.69 34.59
CA ASP A 398 -4.56 -4.16 35.56
C ASP A 398 -5.86 -4.98 35.56
N GLN A 399 -6.51 -5.15 34.40
CA GLN A 399 -7.85 -5.74 34.35
C GLN A 399 -7.89 -7.28 34.30
N VAL A 400 -6.87 -7.93 33.71
CA VAL A 400 -6.90 -9.37 33.42
C VAL A 400 -5.98 -10.15 34.34
N MET A 401 -4.81 -9.59 34.63
CA MET A 401 -3.78 -10.26 35.42
C MET A 401 -3.83 -9.88 36.90
N GLY A 402 -4.60 -8.84 37.25
CA GLY A 402 -4.85 -8.40 38.62
C GLY A 402 -3.66 -7.70 39.26
N VAL A 403 -2.81 -7.05 38.44
CA VAL A 403 -1.64 -6.30 38.91
C VAL A 403 -2.02 -4.86 39.14
N THR A 404 -1.96 -4.40 40.40
CA THR A 404 -2.20 -2.99 40.76
C THR A 404 -1.03 -2.13 40.30
N LEU A 405 -1.29 -1.22 39.36
CA LEU A 405 -0.30 -0.27 38.82
C LEU A 405 -0.07 0.92 39.77
N PRO A 406 1.07 1.63 39.68
CA PRO A 406 1.37 2.78 40.56
C PRO A 406 0.64 4.06 40.14
N PHE A 407 -0.21 3.98 39.12
CA PHE A 407 -1.00 5.08 38.55
C PHE A 407 -2.37 4.55 38.12
N PRO A 408 -3.40 5.40 38.10
CA PRO A 408 -4.71 5.01 37.59
C PRO A 408 -4.69 4.88 36.06
N MET A 409 -5.30 3.80 35.54
CA MET A 409 -5.59 3.67 34.12
C MET A 409 -6.96 4.29 33.80
N HIS A 410 -7.06 4.99 32.67
CA HIS A 410 -8.34 5.46 32.17
C HIS A 410 -8.83 4.57 31.02
N TYR A 411 -10.07 4.10 31.13
CA TYR A 411 -10.66 3.15 30.18
C TYR A 411 -11.69 3.80 29.26
N LEU A 412 -11.71 3.34 28.02
CA LEU A 412 -12.62 3.79 26.97
C LEU A 412 -13.98 3.11 27.14
N PRO A 413 -15.09 3.86 27.32
CA PRO A 413 -16.42 3.28 27.39
C PRO A 413 -16.81 2.48 26.13
N VAL A 414 -17.71 1.51 26.28
CA VAL A 414 -18.03 0.56 25.21
C VAL A 414 -18.66 1.28 23.99
N GLU A 415 -19.41 2.33 24.24
CA GLU A 415 -20.15 3.14 23.28
C GLU A 415 -19.33 4.29 22.68
N LYS A 416 -18.19 4.64 23.29
CA LYS A 416 -17.38 5.77 22.82
C LYS A 416 -16.74 5.45 21.47
N LYS A 417 -17.08 6.25 20.47
CA LYS A 417 -16.47 6.21 19.13
C LYS A 417 -15.28 7.17 19.08
N LEU A 418 -14.14 6.66 18.61
CA LEU A 418 -12.95 7.46 18.36
C LEU A 418 -13.09 8.26 17.04
N GLY A 419 -12.65 9.51 17.05
CA GLY A 419 -12.80 10.48 15.97
C GLY A 419 -11.76 10.39 14.85
N PHE A 420 -10.73 9.54 14.94
CA PHE A 420 -9.61 9.53 13.98
C PHE A 420 -10.05 9.39 12.51
N ARG A 421 -11.15 8.67 12.22
CA ARG A 421 -11.69 8.57 10.85
C ARG A 421 -12.35 9.86 10.37
N GLN A 422 -12.99 10.60 11.26
CA GLN A 422 -13.55 11.92 10.94
C GLN A 422 -12.42 12.93 10.72
N ARG A 423 -11.41 12.93 11.59
CA ARG A 423 -10.19 13.75 11.45
C ARG A 423 -9.49 13.52 10.11
N LYS A 424 -9.36 12.26 9.69
CA LYS A 424 -8.77 11.90 8.39
C LYS A 424 -9.48 12.51 7.19
N ARG A 425 -10.81 12.71 7.27
CA ARG A 425 -11.57 13.40 6.21
C ARG A 425 -11.27 14.89 6.21
N GLN A 426 -11.24 15.52 7.38
CA GLN A 426 -10.91 16.94 7.56
C GLN A 426 -9.48 17.26 7.10
N LEU A 427 -8.51 16.37 7.35
CA LEU A 427 -7.13 16.48 6.86
C LEU A 427 -7.03 16.61 5.33
N THR A 428 -8.01 16.09 4.58
CA THR A 428 -8.02 16.22 3.12
C THR A 428 -8.16 17.69 2.68
N GLU A 429 -8.94 18.48 3.41
CA GLU A 429 -9.11 19.92 3.16
C GLU A 429 -7.83 20.69 3.48
N VAL A 430 -7.18 20.36 4.60
CA VAL A 430 -5.87 20.92 4.99
C VAL A 430 -4.82 20.65 3.92
N TYR A 431 -4.75 19.42 3.41
CA TYR A 431 -3.82 19.05 2.34
C TYR A 431 -4.13 19.75 1.01
N ALA A 432 -5.41 19.95 0.68
CA ALA A 432 -5.80 20.71 -0.50
C ALA A 432 -5.37 22.18 -0.39
N GLN A 433 -5.54 22.80 0.78
CA GLN A 433 -5.08 24.17 1.01
C GLN A 433 -3.55 24.28 0.93
N LYS A 434 -2.81 23.38 1.59
CA LYS A 434 -1.33 23.35 1.53
C LYS A 434 -0.81 23.21 0.10
N ALA A 435 -1.49 22.43 -0.73
CA ALA A 435 -1.15 22.31 -2.15
C ALA A 435 -1.42 23.60 -2.93
N LYS A 436 -2.58 24.25 -2.71
CA LYS A 436 -2.91 25.53 -3.34
C LYS A 436 -1.87 26.60 -3.02
N ASP A 437 -1.49 26.72 -1.75
CA ASP A 437 -0.51 27.72 -1.32
C ASP A 437 0.86 27.46 -1.97
N ALA A 438 1.28 26.19 -2.02
CA ALA A 438 2.53 25.81 -2.68
C ALA A 438 2.49 26.03 -4.20
N ILE A 439 1.35 25.77 -4.86
CA ILE A 439 1.17 25.99 -6.29
C ILE A 439 1.15 27.49 -6.63
N ALA A 440 0.50 28.32 -5.80
CA ALA A 440 0.53 29.77 -5.96
C ALA A 440 1.97 30.31 -5.99
N ASN A 441 2.85 29.75 -5.15
CA ASN A 441 4.27 30.08 -5.12
C ASN A 441 5.07 29.55 -6.34
N LEU A 442 4.55 28.56 -7.07
CA LEU A 442 5.14 28.12 -8.34
C LEU A 442 4.79 29.07 -9.50
N HIS A 443 3.60 29.68 -9.48
CA HIS A 443 3.14 30.61 -10.51
C HIS A 443 3.92 31.93 -10.57
N SER A 444 4.73 32.26 -9.56
CA SER A 444 5.68 33.39 -9.61
C SER A 444 6.97 33.09 -10.41
N MET A 445 7.11 31.88 -10.96
CA MET A 445 8.13 31.53 -11.96
C MET A 445 7.43 31.22 -13.28
N GLU A 446 7.74 32.03 -14.30
CA GLU A 446 7.05 32.16 -15.59
C GLU A 446 6.67 30.81 -16.27
N LEU A 447 5.40 30.72 -16.68
CA LEU A 447 5.00 29.83 -17.78
C LEU A 447 5.37 30.52 -19.10
N PRO A 448 6.13 29.90 -20.00
CA PRO A 448 6.27 30.43 -21.35
C PRO A 448 4.93 30.32 -22.07
N THR A 449 4.22 31.43 -22.16
CA THR A 449 3.08 31.59 -23.06
C THR A 449 3.60 31.67 -24.48
N SER A 450 3.66 30.53 -25.18
CA SER A 450 3.74 30.53 -26.63
C SER A 450 2.33 30.38 -27.22
N THR A 451 1.87 31.44 -27.85
CA THR A 451 0.71 31.48 -28.75
C THR A 451 1.00 30.56 -29.95
N PRO A 452 0.10 29.65 -30.39
CA PRO A 452 0.32 28.91 -31.63
C PRO A 452 -0.55 29.47 -32.77
N SER A 453 0.10 30.16 -33.70
CA SER A 453 -0.10 29.91 -35.13
C SER A 453 0.98 28.87 -35.47
N GLU A 454 0.70 27.69 -36.00
CA GLU A 454 0.62 27.42 -37.44
C GLU A 454 0.28 25.93 -37.65
N MET A 455 -0.30 25.61 -38.79
CA MET A 455 -0.54 24.25 -39.28
C MET A 455 0.80 23.50 -39.43
N HIS A 456 1.00 22.37 -38.75
CA HIS A 456 2.29 21.66 -38.75
C HIS A 456 2.23 20.42 -39.64
N GLN A 457 2.84 20.52 -40.82
CA GLN A 457 3.04 19.38 -41.72
C GLN A 457 4.48 18.90 -41.66
N GLU A 458 4.67 17.61 -41.36
CA GLU A 458 5.99 17.00 -41.21
C GLU A 458 6.01 15.62 -41.87
N GLN A 459 7.14 15.27 -42.48
CA GLN A 459 7.44 13.90 -42.86
C GLN A 459 8.62 13.39 -42.05
N ALA A 460 8.56 12.14 -41.62
CA ALA A 460 9.60 11.54 -40.83
C ALA A 460 9.81 10.07 -41.21
N VAL A 461 11.01 9.59 -40.95
CA VAL A 461 11.33 8.16 -40.97
C VAL A 461 11.69 7.73 -39.55
N ARG A 462 11.17 6.57 -39.15
CA ARG A 462 11.45 5.94 -37.86
C ARG A 462 11.71 4.46 -38.05
N PHE A 463 12.40 3.86 -37.09
CA PHE A 463 12.68 2.43 -37.06
C PHE A 463 12.02 1.84 -35.82
N LEU A 464 11.17 0.83 -36.02
CA LEU A 464 10.45 0.11 -34.97
C LEU A 464 11.07 -1.27 -34.78
N SER A 465 11.67 -1.53 -33.63
CA SER A 465 12.21 -2.84 -33.27
C SER A 465 11.13 -3.80 -32.75
N THR A 466 11.50 -5.07 -32.60
CA THR A 466 10.65 -6.13 -32.06
C THR A 466 10.29 -5.95 -30.58
N ASP A 467 11.08 -5.19 -29.81
CA ASP A 467 10.80 -4.80 -28.43
C ASP A 467 10.14 -3.41 -28.31
N PHE A 468 9.62 -2.89 -29.42
CA PHE A 468 8.92 -1.61 -29.53
C PHE A 468 9.79 -0.37 -29.25
N ALA A 469 11.12 -0.50 -29.35
CA ALA A 469 11.99 0.67 -29.39
C ALA A 469 11.71 1.47 -30.68
N TRP A 470 11.74 2.79 -30.53
CA TRP A 470 11.35 3.75 -31.56
C TRP A 470 12.50 4.73 -31.79
N THR A 471 13.22 4.58 -32.91
CA THR A 471 14.49 5.28 -33.15
C THR A 471 14.50 6.02 -34.47
N LYS A 472 15.34 7.07 -34.56
CA LYS A 472 15.57 7.82 -35.80
C LYS A 472 16.56 7.12 -36.74
N ASN A 473 17.48 6.34 -36.17
CA ASN A 473 18.50 5.59 -36.90
C ASN A 473 18.15 4.10 -36.90
N TYR A 474 18.64 3.40 -37.92
CA TYR A 474 18.50 1.95 -38.05
C TYR A 474 19.11 1.23 -36.84
N VAL A 475 18.40 0.21 -36.36
CA VAL A 475 18.86 -0.74 -35.35
C VAL A 475 18.62 -2.15 -35.89
N ALA A 476 19.43 -3.13 -35.50
CA ALA A 476 19.20 -4.53 -35.87
C ALA A 476 17.77 -4.97 -35.53
N ASP A 477 17.17 -5.78 -36.41
CA ASP A 477 15.80 -6.31 -36.29
C ASP A 477 14.69 -5.24 -36.20
N SER A 478 14.98 -4.01 -36.67
CA SER A 478 13.98 -2.94 -36.79
C SER A 478 13.40 -2.83 -38.19
N VAL A 479 12.13 -2.40 -38.25
CA VAL A 479 11.42 -2.13 -39.50
C VAL A 479 11.36 -0.62 -39.72
N LYS A 480 11.75 -0.18 -40.91
CA LYS A 480 11.67 1.21 -41.36
C LYS A 480 10.22 1.58 -41.63
N ILE A 481 9.77 2.69 -41.06
CA ILE A 481 8.41 3.23 -41.20
C ILE A 481 8.52 4.67 -41.69
N TYR A 482 7.73 4.98 -42.72
CA TYR A 482 7.57 6.33 -43.26
C TYR A 482 6.30 6.94 -42.67
N LEU A 483 6.43 8.15 -42.14
CA LEU A 483 5.38 8.86 -41.41
C LEU A 483 5.09 10.20 -42.07
N LYS A 484 3.83 10.56 -42.11
CA LYS A 484 3.36 11.89 -42.48
C LYS A 484 2.43 12.41 -41.39
N TYR A 485 2.74 13.59 -40.88
CA TYR A 485 1.97 14.29 -39.86
C TYR A 485 1.30 15.50 -40.50
N ASP A 486 0.01 15.66 -40.22
CA ASP A 486 -0.77 16.88 -40.47
C ASP A 486 -1.50 17.22 -39.17
N LEU A 487 -0.90 18.13 -38.39
CA LEU A 487 -1.35 18.45 -37.04
C LEU A 487 -1.95 19.85 -37.05
N ASN A 488 -3.24 19.93 -36.78
CA ASN A 488 -3.96 21.19 -36.64
C ASN A 488 -4.98 21.12 -35.48
N ASN A 489 -5.60 22.26 -35.20
CA ASN A 489 -6.48 22.43 -34.04
C ASN A 489 -7.82 21.68 -34.16
N THR A 490 -8.14 21.12 -35.33
CA THR A 490 -9.40 20.38 -35.56
C THR A 490 -9.19 18.87 -35.61
N CYS A 491 -8.11 18.40 -36.23
CA CYS A 491 -7.79 16.99 -36.33
C CYS A 491 -6.28 16.82 -36.47
N TRP A 492 -5.68 15.93 -35.68
CA TRP A 492 -4.35 15.41 -35.97
C TRP A 492 -4.49 14.21 -36.90
N VAL A 493 -3.84 14.25 -38.07
CA VAL A 493 -3.77 13.11 -38.98
C VAL A 493 -2.35 12.60 -39.01
N ILE A 494 -2.16 11.35 -38.60
CA ILE A 494 -0.88 10.67 -38.60
C ILE A 494 -1.00 9.50 -39.55
N ALA A 495 -0.29 9.55 -40.67
CA ALA A 495 -0.25 8.47 -41.64
C ALA A 495 1.06 7.69 -41.55
N ALA A 496 0.98 6.36 -41.69
CA ALA A 496 2.15 5.49 -41.67
C ALA A 496 2.12 4.44 -42.78
N GLN A 497 3.30 4.12 -43.30
CA GLN A 497 3.51 3.11 -44.33
C GLN A 497 4.88 2.44 -44.22
N SER A 498 4.98 1.22 -44.73
CA SER A 498 6.18 0.38 -44.69
C SER A 498 7.04 0.51 -45.96
N SER A 499 6.51 1.05 -47.05
CA SER A 499 7.20 1.28 -48.32
C SER A 499 7.43 2.77 -48.56
N GLU A 500 8.48 3.12 -49.31
CA GLU A 500 8.77 4.51 -49.71
C GLU A 500 7.76 5.04 -50.73
N VAL A 501 7.23 4.14 -51.57
CA VAL A 501 6.19 4.48 -52.56
C VAL A 501 4.83 4.43 -51.86
N GLY A 502 4.25 5.60 -51.63
CA GLY A 502 2.97 5.72 -50.94
C GLY A 502 1.79 5.27 -51.79
N LYS A 503 0.79 4.69 -51.14
CA LYS A 503 -0.54 4.44 -51.71
C LYS A 503 -1.48 5.58 -51.31
N ASP A 504 -2.33 6.02 -52.24
CA ASP A 504 -3.27 7.11 -51.97
C ASP A 504 -4.36 6.69 -50.97
N GLU A 505 -4.79 5.43 -51.00
CA GLU A 505 -5.87 4.91 -50.15
C GLU A 505 -5.36 4.45 -48.76
N ASN A 506 -6.22 4.59 -47.74
CA ASN A 506 -5.96 4.08 -46.40
C ASN A 506 -6.62 2.70 -46.23
N TYR A 507 -5.84 1.68 -45.90
CA TYR A 507 -6.36 0.33 -45.63
C TYR A 507 -7.21 0.32 -44.35
N PHE A 508 -6.79 1.06 -43.34
CA PHE A 508 -7.58 1.30 -42.13
C PHE A 508 -7.30 2.67 -41.51
N VAL A 509 -8.27 3.14 -40.73
CA VAL A 509 -8.19 4.38 -39.95
C VAL A 509 -8.64 4.12 -38.52
N ILE A 510 -7.84 4.55 -37.55
CA ILE A 510 -8.24 4.62 -36.14
C ILE A 510 -8.60 6.07 -35.84
N GLU A 511 -9.86 6.33 -35.48
CA GLU A 511 -10.29 7.63 -34.96
C GLU A 511 -10.28 7.58 -33.43
N ILE A 512 -9.66 8.58 -32.80
CA ILE A 512 -9.52 8.70 -31.34
C ILE A 512 -10.11 10.03 -30.91
N TYR A 513 -10.95 10.01 -29.88
CA TYR A 513 -11.71 11.16 -29.39
C TYR A 513 -11.95 11.06 -27.87
N PRO A 514 -12.22 12.16 -27.16
CA PRO A 514 -12.50 12.14 -25.73
C PRO A 514 -13.79 11.37 -25.47
N SER A 515 -13.83 10.68 -24.32
CA SER A 515 -15.07 10.08 -23.84
C SER A 515 -16.11 11.17 -23.57
N LEU A 516 -17.40 10.88 -23.84
CA LEU A 516 -18.54 11.82 -23.67
C LEU A 516 -18.67 12.45 -22.28
N ARG A 517 -17.98 11.94 -21.26
CA ARG A 517 -18.02 12.40 -19.87
C ARG A 517 -16.84 13.30 -19.47
N ASN A 518 -15.94 13.61 -20.40
CA ASN A 518 -14.74 14.39 -20.10
C ASN A 518 -14.78 15.74 -20.81
N GLU A 519 -14.99 16.82 -20.05
CA GLU A 519 -15.06 18.20 -20.56
C GLU A 519 -13.67 18.79 -20.90
N GLN A 520 -12.58 18.12 -20.49
CA GLN A 520 -11.21 18.60 -20.69
C GLN A 520 -10.38 17.63 -21.52
N TRP A 521 -10.38 17.87 -22.82
CA TRP A 521 -9.51 17.20 -23.77
C TRP A 521 -8.09 17.78 -23.67
N ALA A 522 -7.12 17.00 -23.18
CA ALA A 522 -5.73 17.45 -23.02
C ALA A 522 -4.95 17.67 -24.34
N LEU A 523 -5.53 17.37 -25.50
CA LEU A 523 -4.91 17.66 -26.80
C LEU A 523 -5.49 18.96 -27.34
N ARG A 524 -4.67 19.72 -28.06
CA ARG A 524 -5.09 20.94 -28.77
C ARG A 524 -5.91 20.65 -30.03
N THR A 525 -6.58 19.50 -30.13
CA THR A 525 -7.29 19.06 -31.35
C THR A 525 -8.59 18.35 -31.02
N ASN A 526 -9.56 18.39 -31.94
CA ASN A 526 -10.87 17.76 -31.77
C ASN A 526 -10.95 16.29 -32.23
N LYS A 527 -9.84 15.66 -32.63
CA LYS A 527 -9.67 14.20 -32.77
C LYS A 527 -8.29 13.85 -33.28
N VAL A 528 -7.91 12.59 -33.15
CA VAL A 528 -6.72 12.03 -33.78
C VAL A 528 -7.14 10.94 -34.76
N LYS A 529 -6.60 10.99 -35.98
CA LYS A 529 -6.76 9.98 -37.02
C LYS A 529 -5.42 9.31 -37.27
N LEU A 530 -5.36 8.01 -37.04
CA LEU A 530 -4.22 7.18 -37.38
C LEU A 530 -4.52 6.42 -38.67
N CYS A 531 -3.87 6.79 -39.76
CA CYS A 531 -4.16 6.30 -41.11
C CYS A 531 -3.06 5.34 -41.59
N ALA A 532 -3.40 4.08 -41.80
CA ALA A 532 -2.43 3.11 -42.33
C ALA A 532 -2.56 2.97 -43.86
N LYS A 533 -1.43 3.02 -44.57
CA LYS A 533 -1.37 2.78 -46.01
C LYS A 533 -1.16 1.31 -46.39
N ASP A 534 -0.87 0.47 -45.41
CA ASP A 534 -0.72 -0.98 -45.57
C ASP A 534 -1.39 -1.71 -44.40
N LEU A 535 -1.94 -2.90 -44.65
CA LEU A 535 -2.48 -3.78 -43.61
C LEU A 535 -1.34 -4.58 -42.94
N ASP A 536 -0.57 -3.94 -42.07
CA ASP A 536 0.56 -4.56 -41.35
C ASP A 536 0.53 -4.25 -39.84
N LYS A 537 0.80 -5.26 -39.00
CA LYS A 537 0.76 -5.16 -37.53
C LYS A 537 1.80 -4.17 -36.97
N ARG A 538 2.94 -4.04 -37.63
CA ARG A 538 4.02 -3.10 -37.28
C ARG A 538 3.64 -1.69 -37.70
N VAL A 539 2.96 -1.50 -38.83
CA VAL A 539 2.39 -0.20 -39.21
C VAL A 539 1.33 0.26 -38.20
N PHE A 540 0.44 -0.64 -37.77
CA PHE A 540 -0.51 -0.37 -36.67
C PHE A 540 0.21 0.07 -35.39
N THR A 541 1.24 -0.67 -34.99
CA THR A 541 2.02 -0.36 -33.78
C THR A 541 2.77 0.97 -33.92
N ALA A 542 3.33 1.24 -35.10
CA ALA A 542 4.04 2.47 -35.42
C ALA A 542 3.14 3.70 -35.40
N LEU A 543 1.89 3.58 -35.81
CA LEU A 543 0.90 4.66 -35.72
C LEU A 543 0.65 5.08 -34.27
N TRP A 544 0.46 4.12 -33.36
CA TRP A 544 0.34 4.42 -31.93
C TRP A 544 1.62 5.00 -31.34
N LYS A 545 2.80 4.53 -31.78
CA LYS A 545 4.09 5.12 -31.41
C LYS A 545 4.25 6.56 -31.87
N ALA A 546 3.89 6.85 -33.12
CA ALA A 546 3.94 8.18 -33.68
C ALA A 546 2.97 9.14 -32.96
N PHE A 547 1.80 8.64 -32.55
CA PHE A 547 0.89 9.40 -31.71
C PHE A 547 1.47 9.67 -30.32
N GLU A 548 2.04 8.66 -29.65
CA GLU A 548 2.71 8.82 -28.35
C GLU A 548 3.91 9.79 -28.42
N GLU A 549 4.68 9.77 -29.51
CA GLU A 549 5.77 10.73 -29.79
C GLU A 549 5.22 12.16 -29.85
N LYS A 550 4.19 12.42 -30.67
CA LYS A 550 3.62 13.78 -30.80
C LYS A 550 2.86 14.23 -29.56
N LEU A 551 2.24 13.31 -28.84
CA LEU A 551 1.67 13.58 -27.52
C LEU A 551 2.75 14.10 -26.57
N THR A 552 3.91 13.44 -26.53
CA THR A 552 5.02 13.81 -25.63
C THR A 552 5.71 15.10 -26.07
N GLU A 553 5.80 15.36 -27.38
CA GLU A 553 6.41 16.59 -27.92
C GLU A 553 5.53 17.83 -27.71
N LEU A 554 4.20 17.69 -27.80
CA LEU A 554 3.26 18.82 -27.87
C LEU A 554 2.42 19.03 -26.60
N THR A 555 2.49 18.10 -25.64
CA THR A 555 1.76 18.16 -24.37
C THR A 555 2.66 17.81 -23.19
N ASP A 556 2.15 18.00 -21.99
CA ASP A 556 2.80 17.59 -20.74
C ASP A 556 2.67 16.08 -20.43
N LYS A 557 2.00 15.30 -21.30
CA LYS A 557 1.75 13.87 -21.08
C LYS A 557 2.91 13.02 -21.60
N ALA A 558 3.40 12.13 -20.74
CA ALA A 558 4.52 11.24 -21.02
C ALA A 558 4.16 9.97 -21.80
N ASP A 559 2.88 9.57 -21.79
CA ASP A 559 2.38 8.39 -22.51
C ASP A 559 0.84 8.42 -22.66
N LEU A 560 0.32 7.48 -23.44
CA LEU A 560 -1.13 7.32 -23.66
C LEU A 560 -1.90 6.92 -22.38
N VAL A 561 -1.24 6.31 -21.39
CA VAL A 561 -1.88 5.96 -20.11
C VAL A 561 -2.18 7.22 -19.30
N GLN A 562 -1.28 8.20 -19.30
CA GLN A 562 -1.54 9.50 -18.68
C GLN A 562 -2.66 10.27 -19.37
N LEU A 563 -2.77 10.15 -20.70
CA LEU A 563 -3.87 10.74 -21.46
C LEU A 563 -5.21 10.05 -21.14
N SER A 564 -5.23 8.71 -21.07
CA SER A 564 -6.45 7.93 -20.86
C SER A 564 -6.91 7.85 -19.40
N GLY A 565 -6.00 8.02 -18.43
CA GLY A 565 -6.24 7.65 -17.04
C GLY A 565 -6.11 6.15 -16.78
N TYR A 566 -6.10 5.75 -15.51
CA TYR A 566 -5.88 4.36 -15.11
C TYR A 566 -7.11 3.47 -15.41
N TYR A 567 -6.90 2.28 -15.98
CA TYR A 567 -7.95 1.42 -16.55
C TYR A 567 -9.09 1.01 -15.60
N GLN A 568 -8.89 1.04 -14.28
CA GLN A 568 -9.96 0.75 -13.32
C GLN A 568 -11.01 1.87 -13.23
N TYR A 569 -10.75 3.02 -13.84
CA TYR A 569 -11.68 4.14 -13.95
C TYR A 569 -12.17 4.27 -15.38
N ASN A 570 -13.16 5.15 -15.60
CA ASN A 570 -13.67 5.43 -16.94
C ASN A 570 -12.52 5.95 -17.83
N ALA A 571 -12.32 5.31 -18.98
CA ALA A 571 -11.35 5.75 -19.96
C ALA A 571 -11.68 7.17 -20.45
N ARG A 572 -10.68 8.05 -20.46
CA ARG A 572 -10.83 9.45 -20.91
C ARG A 572 -10.81 9.59 -22.43
N ILE A 573 -10.29 8.58 -23.14
CA ILE A 573 -10.27 8.51 -24.61
C ILE A 573 -10.99 7.25 -25.10
N CYS A 574 -11.62 7.37 -26.25
CA CYS A 574 -12.26 6.29 -26.98
C CYS A 574 -11.64 6.17 -28.38
N GLY A 575 -11.69 4.98 -28.96
CA GLY A 575 -11.17 4.70 -30.29
C GLY A 575 -12.19 3.94 -31.14
N THR A 576 -12.12 4.12 -32.46
CA THR A 576 -12.84 3.28 -33.43
C THR A 576 -11.88 2.93 -34.56
N LEU A 577 -11.79 1.65 -34.92
CA LEU A 577 -11.02 1.18 -36.07
C LEU A 577 -11.96 0.88 -37.23
N THR A 578 -11.73 1.50 -38.39
CA THR A 578 -12.50 1.29 -39.62
C THR A 578 -11.58 0.83 -40.74
N PHE A 579 -11.97 -0.22 -41.45
CA PHE A 579 -11.27 -0.73 -42.63
C PHE A 579 -11.86 -0.14 -43.91
N GLN A 580 -11.05 -0.12 -44.98
CA GLN A 580 -11.53 0.23 -46.31
C GLN A 580 -12.68 -0.72 -46.73
N PRO A 581 -13.78 -0.22 -47.34
CA PRO A 581 -14.98 -1.03 -47.58
C PRO A 581 -14.79 -2.33 -48.38
N GLN A 582 -13.80 -2.35 -49.29
CA GLN A 582 -13.51 -3.50 -50.15
C GLN A 582 -12.37 -4.39 -49.65
N LEU A 583 -11.81 -4.08 -48.48
CA LEU A 583 -10.68 -4.82 -47.92
C LEU A 583 -11.17 -6.04 -47.14
N GLU A 584 -10.79 -7.23 -47.62
CA GLU A 584 -10.94 -8.45 -46.84
C GLU A 584 -9.91 -8.48 -45.71
N VAL A 585 -10.39 -8.68 -44.47
CA VAL A 585 -9.55 -8.77 -43.27
C VAL A 585 -9.82 -10.05 -42.52
N ASP A 586 -8.76 -10.65 -42.00
CA ASP A 586 -8.86 -11.88 -41.22
C ASP A 586 -9.59 -11.66 -39.87
N THR A 587 -9.91 -12.77 -39.21
CA THR A 587 -10.56 -12.79 -37.90
C THR A 587 -9.78 -12.01 -36.84
N PHE A 588 -8.44 -12.02 -36.89
CA PHE A 588 -7.62 -11.33 -35.90
C PHE A 588 -7.78 -9.81 -36.01
N TRP A 589 -7.83 -9.25 -37.22
CA TRP A 589 -8.10 -7.81 -37.40
C TRP A 589 -9.48 -7.38 -36.89
N ARG A 590 -10.48 -8.28 -36.91
CA ARG A 590 -11.78 -8.05 -36.24
C ARG A 590 -11.65 -8.01 -34.71
N VAL A 591 -10.80 -8.86 -34.13
CA VAL A 591 -10.46 -8.77 -32.70
C VAL A 591 -9.79 -7.45 -32.37
N VAL A 592 -8.83 -7.00 -33.19
CA VAL A 592 -8.19 -5.68 -33.01
C VAL A 592 -9.22 -4.56 -33.07
N GLN A 593 -10.19 -4.63 -33.99
CA GLN A 593 -11.31 -3.67 -34.08
C GLN A 593 -12.15 -3.64 -32.79
N CYS A 594 -12.48 -4.80 -32.23
CA CYS A 594 -13.19 -4.90 -30.96
C CYS A 594 -12.40 -4.25 -29.82
N VAL A 595 -11.12 -4.59 -29.69
CA VAL A 595 -10.25 -4.08 -28.62
C VAL A 595 -10.05 -2.57 -28.72
N VAL A 596 -9.81 -2.02 -29.91
CA VAL A 596 -9.70 -0.55 -30.12
C VAL A 596 -10.99 0.18 -29.72
N THR A 597 -12.14 -0.47 -29.91
CA THR A 597 -13.46 0.05 -29.53
C THR A 597 -13.77 -0.15 -28.04
N GLY A 598 -12.88 -0.82 -27.29
CA GLY A 598 -13.03 -1.07 -25.85
C GLY A 598 -13.82 -2.34 -25.50
N ILE A 599 -14.15 -3.18 -26.48
CA ILE A 599 -14.88 -4.44 -26.26
C ILE A 599 -13.93 -5.49 -25.67
N GLY A 600 -14.22 -5.97 -24.45
CA GLY A 600 -13.35 -6.90 -23.72
C GLY A 600 -12.13 -6.22 -23.06
N VAL A 601 -12.17 -4.89 -22.89
CA VAL A 601 -11.10 -4.09 -22.30
C VAL A 601 -11.51 -3.61 -20.89
N ALA A 602 -10.52 -3.48 -20.00
CA ALA A 602 -10.66 -3.05 -18.61
C ALA A 602 -11.55 -3.94 -17.71
N ILE A 603 -11.89 -5.14 -18.19
CA ILE A 603 -12.65 -6.16 -17.46
C ILE A 603 -11.85 -7.45 -17.37
N GLN A 604 -12.05 -8.19 -16.28
CA GLN A 604 -11.50 -9.53 -16.09
C GLN A 604 -12.58 -10.54 -16.47
N VAL A 605 -12.31 -11.34 -17.49
CA VAL A 605 -13.29 -12.25 -18.11
C VAL A 605 -12.62 -13.53 -18.58
N SER A 606 -13.40 -14.60 -18.71
CA SER A 606 -12.99 -15.90 -19.22
C SER A 606 -12.68 -15.87 -20.73
N ALA A 607 -12.00 -16.91 -21.21
CA ALA A 607 -11.78 -17.09 -22.65
C ALA A 607 -13.10 -17.18 -23.43
N GLN A 608 -14.11 -17.86 -22.88
CA GLN A 608 -15.42 -18.06 -23.50
C GLN A 608 -16.17 -16.73 -23.64
N GLU A 609 -16.13 -15.87 -22.62
CA GLU A 609 -16.73 -14.54 -22.68
C GLU A 609 -16.01 -13.64 -23.71
N LEU A 610 -14.68 -13.69 -23.77
CA LEU A 610 -13.93 -12.97 -24.82
C LEU A 610 -14.27 -13.49 -26.21
N ALA A 611 -14.42 -14.80 -26.38
CA ALA A 611 -14.81 -15.41 -27.65
C ALA A 611 -16.17 -14.87 -28.13
N ALA A 612 -17.15 -14.80 -27.21
CA ALA A 612 -18.46 -14.23 -27.49
C ALA A 612 -18.39 -12.72 -27.81
N LEU A 613 -17.64 -11.95 -27.02
CA LEU A 613 -17.47 -10.51 -27.23
C LEU A 613 -16.79 -10.17 -28.56
N TRP A 614 -15.86 -10.99 -29.02
CA TRP A 614 -15.13 -10.78 -30.27
C TRP A 614 -15.70 -11.54 -31.47
N ALA A 615 -16.77 -12.33 -31.26
CA ALA A 615 -17.35 -13.22 -32.26
C ALA A 615 -16.30 -14.17 -32.90
N VAL A 616 -15.44 -14.78 -32.07
CA VAL A 616 -14.44 -15.77 -32.48
C VAL A 616 -14.67 -17.10 -31.75
N LYS A 617 -14.01 -18.17 -32.16
CA LYS A 617 -14.06 -19.44 -31.42
C LYS A 617 -13.21 -19.35 -30.15
N ALA A 618 -13.64 -20.02 -29.09
CA ALA A 618 -12.91 -20.04 -27.81
C ALA A 618 -11.48 -20.57 -27.95
N GLU A 619 -11.24 -21.54 -28.84
CA GLU A 619 -9.91 -22.07 -29.14
C GLU A 619 -8.94 -21.03 -29.75
N ASP A 620 -9.47 -20.03 -30.45
CA ASP A 620 -8.68 -18.99 -31.13
C ASP A 620 -8.30 -17.83 -30.20
N VAL A 621 -9.01 -17.63 -29.08
CA VAL A 621 -8.83 -16.49 -28.17
C VAL A 621 -7.39 -16.37 -27.70
N PHE A 622 -6.77 -17.48 -27.28
CA PHE A 622 -5.40 -17.42 -26.78
C PHE A 622 -4.39 -17.04 -27.87
N SER A 623 -4.62 -17.46 -29.12
CA SER A 623 -3.78 -17.06 -30.25
C SER A 623 -3.92 -15.56 -30.53
N CYS A 624 -5.15 -15.04 -30.48
CA CYS A 624 -5.44 -13.61 -30.63
C CYS A 624 -4.76 -12.78 -29.53
N LEU A 625 -4.84 -13.21 -28.27
CA LEU A 625 -4.17 -12.56 -27.13
C LEU A 625 -2.64 -12.51 -27.30
N LYS A 626 -2.01 -13.57 -27.82
CA LYS A 626 -0.57 -13.54 -28.16
C LYS A 626 -0.28 -12.55 -29.27
N CYS A 627 -1.12 -12.51 -30.31
CA CYS A 627 -0.95 -11.56 -31.40
C CYS A 627 -1.14 -10.11 -30.93
N LEU A 628 -2.11 -9.81 -30.06
CA LEU A 628 -2.25 -8.50 -29.42
C LEU A 628 -0.96 -8.10 -28.67
N ARG A 629 -0.37 -9.01 -27.89
CA ARG A 629 0.91 -8.76 -27.22
C ARG A 629 2.05 -8.47 -28.19
N SER A 630 2.09 -9.14 -29.34
CA SER A 630 3.07 -8.86 -30.40
C SER A 630 2.92 -7.46 -31.03
N MET A 631 1.77 -6.82 -30.85
CA MET A 631 1.48 -5.44 -31.24
C MET A 631 1.62 -4.44 -30.08
N GLY A 632 2.11 -4.89 -28.93
CA GLY A 632 2.39 -4.05 -27.76
C GLY A 632 1.21 -3.85 -26.81
N TYR A 633 0.10 -4.58 -26.99
CA TYR A 633 -0.98 -4.57 -26.01
C TYR A 633 -0.55 -5.25 -24.71
N GLU A 634 -0.91 -4.61 -23.60
CA GLU A 634 -0.85 -5.25 -22.31
C GLU A 634 -1.98 -6.29 -22.18
N VAL A 635 -1.60 -7.56 -22.01
CA VAL A 635 -2.53 -8.65 -21.73
C VAL A 635 -2.06 -9.35 -20.47
N ARG A 636 -2.94 -9.45 -19.48
CA ARG A 636 -2.67 -10.12 -18.22
C ARG A 636 -3.52 -11.38 -18.07
N ASN A 637 -2.93 -12.40 -17.48
CA ASN A 637 -3.55 -13.62 -16.97
C ASN A 637 -2.81 -14.08 -15.69
N HIS A 638 -3.24 -15.20 -15.10
CA HIS A 638 -2.64 -15.79 -13.89
C HIS A 638 -1.09 -15.86 -13.92
N ASN A 639 -0.48 -16.22 -15.05
CA ASN A 639 0.98 -16.36 -15.18
C ASN A 639 1.71 -15.02 -15.14
N THR A 640 1.10 -13.96 -15.68
CA THR A 640 1.66 -12.60 -15.67
C THR A 640 1.31 -11.82 -14.41
N ASN A 641 0.16 -12.17 -13.80
CA ASN A 641 -0.35 -11.62 -12.56
C ASN A 641 -1.08 -12.73 -11.79
N PRO A 642 -0.46 -13.34 -10.75
CA PRO A 642 -1.03 -14.45 -9.98
C PRO A 642 -2.39 -14.16 -9.33
N GLN A 643 -2.79 -12.89 -9.29
CA GLN A 643 -4.07 -12.43 -8.77
C GLN A 643 -5.25 -12.61 -9.74
N ILE A 644 -4.98 -12.83 -11.03
CA ILE A 644 -6.03 -13.15 -12.01
C ILE A 644 -6.34 -14.64 -11.90
N THR A 645 -7.62 -15.00 -11.87
CA THR A 645 -8.08 -16.39 -11.82
C THR A 645 -7.52 -17.17 -13.01
N LYS A 646 -7.16 -18.44 -12.80
CA LYS A 646 -6.73 -19.30 -13.92
C LYS A 646 -7.86 -19.41 -14.95
N GLY A 647 -7.52 -19.21 -16.23
CA GLY A 647 -8.49 -19.20 -17.33
C GLY A 647 -9.09 -17.82 -17.65
N GLU A 648 -8.84 -16.82 -16.82
CA GLU A 648 -9.30 -15.44 -17.06
C GLU A 648 -8.17 -14.54 -17.60
N TYR A 649 -8.60 -13.49 -18.29
CA TYR A 649 -7.74 -12.53 -18.95
C TYR A 649 -8.21 -11.10 -18.70
N LEU A 650 -7.25 -10.17 -18.71
CA LEU A 650 -7.50 -8.73 -18.60
C LEU A 650 -6.65 -8.00 -19.65
N ILE A 651 -7.31 -7.21 -20.49
CA ILE A 651 -6.69 -6.25 -21.39
C ILE A 651 -6.92 -4.86 -20.79
N PRO A 652 -5.93 -4.21 -20.15
CA PRO A 652 -6.18 -2.97 -19.42
C PRO A 652 -6.61 -1.79 -20.30
N TYR A 653 -6.06 -1.66 -21.51
CA TYR A 653 -6.28 -0.49 -22.36
C TYR A 653 -6.66 -0.87 -23.79
N ALA A 654 -7.46 -0.01 -24.43
CA ALA A 654 -7.88 -0.15 -25.83
C ALA A 654 -6.76 0.19 -26.83
N PHE A 655 -5.62 0.65 -26.33
CA PHE A 655 -4.42 0.99 -27.09
C PHE A 655 -3.20 0.21 -26.58
N PRO A 656 -2.18 -0.01 -27.43
CA PRO A 656 -0.91 -0.60 -27.02
C PRO A 656 -0.17 0.23 -25.96
N THR A 657 0.44 -0.41 -24.96
CA THR A 657 1.26 0.25 -23.93
C THR A 657 2.74 0.11 -24.27
N LEU A 658 3.24 0.98 -25.15
CA LEU A 658 4.45 0.70 -25.93
C LEU A 658 5.77 1.07 -25.24
N THR A 659 5.76 1.31 -23.93
CA THR A 659 6.97 1.65 -23.19
C THR A 659 7.90 0.41 -23.15
N PRO A 660 9.17 0.50 -23.61
CA PRO A 660 10.11 -0.63 -23.56
C PRO A 660 10.38 -1.14 -22.12
N ARG A 661 10.07 -0.32 -21.11
CA ARG A 661 10.19 -0.63 -19.68
C ARG A 661 8.92 -1.25 -19.08
N SER A 662 7.89 -1.53 -19.88
CA SER A 662 6.68 -2.20 -19.39
C SER A 662 7.03 -3.62 -18.96
N VAL A 663 7.09 -3.84 -17.64
CA VAL A 663 7.41 -5.15 -17.04
C VAL A 663 6.44 -6.22 -17.53
N GLN A 664 5.19 -5.82 -17.80
CA GLN A 664 4.12 -6.74 -18.19
C GLN A 664 4.29 -7.27 -19.62
N LEU A 665 4.89 -6.50 -20.53
CA LEU A 665 5.21 -6.96 -21.89
C LEU A 665 6.31 -8.04 -21.91
N ARG A 666 7.17 -8.09 -20.88
CA ARG A 666 8.27 -9.07 -20.77
C ARG A 666 7.87 -10.40 -20.12
N LYS A 667 6.73 -10.44 -19.42
CA LYS A 667 6.21 -11.69 -18.81
C LYS A 667 5.54 -12.57 -19.86
N LYS A 668 5.64 -13.90 -19.72
CA LYS A 668 5.01 -14.86 -20.64
C LYS A 668 3.60 -15.20 -20.18
N LEU A 669 2.64 -15.27 -21.10
CA LEU A 669 1.28 -15.75 -20.81
C LEU A 669 1.22 -17.25 -20.45
N GLY A 670 2.30 -18.01 -20.67
CA GLY A 670 2.34 -19.47 -20.47
C GLY A 670 1.86 -20.27 -21.70
N ARG A 671 1.58 -21.56 -21.50
CA ARG A 671 0.96 -22.45 -22.50
C ARG A 671 -0.54 -22.60 -22.19
N VAL A 672 -1.34 -23.00 -23.18
CA VAL A 672 -2.75 -23.34 -22.96
C VAL A 672 -2.76 -24.63 -22.12
N ASP A 673 -3.35 -24.58 -20.93
CA ASP A 673 -3.70 -25.81 -20.22
C ASP A 673 -4.96 -26.36 -20.90
N SER A 674 -4.80 -27.42 -21.69
CA SER A 674 -5.87 -28.08 -22.47
C SER A 674 -7.03 -28.61 -21.60
N LEU A 675 -6.87 -28.63 -20.28
CA LEU A 675 -7.90 -29.03 -19.32
C LEU A 675 -8.96 -27.94 -19.03
N LEU A 676 -8.72 -26.67 -19.39
CA LEU A 676 -9.62 -25.55 -19.07
C LEU A 676 -10.56 -25.12 -20.20
N LEU A 677 -10.42 -25.69 -21.41
CA LEU A 677 -11.33 -25.42 -22.54
C LEU A 677 -12.61 -26.28 -22.50
N ASN A 678 -12.71 -27.24 -21.57
CA ASN A 678 -13.79 -28.23 -21.48
C ASN A 678 -14.73 -28.05 -20.28
N HIS A 679 -14.73 -26.89 -19.61
CA HIS A 679 -15.65 -26.60 -18.51
C HIS A 679 -16.37 -25.27 -18.68
#